data_AF-A0A2E5BUG9-F1
#
_entry.id   AF-A0A2E5BUG9-F1
#
_cell.length_a   1.000
_cell.length_b   1.000
_cell.length_c   1.000
_cell.angle_alpha   90.00
_cell.angle_beta   90.00
_cell.angle_gamma   90.00
#
_symmetry.space_group_name_H-M   'P 1'
#
loop_
_entity.id
_entity.type
_entity.pdbx_description
1 polymer ?
#
loop_
_entity_poly.entity_id
_entity_poly.type
_entity_poly.pdbx_seq_one_letter_code
_entity_poly.pdbx_strand_id
1 'polypeptide(L)'
;MQIDKRKSPMASVLSERTSLISALDTKAAFRDCPREEGWDEQMKLTPEIAIENANVAECVARGVIEIASGKVTYHLNHKKSYAWSDPEEWVRCIAIANLVIDKKYPATQMRVEVQVPRRTPSDFADIVVYRDEACRDPYLVVECKSDVQSRAGRDQGVEQLFGNANSLRIPLGLYEEYGESRFYDVGNFEPTERQRNLLGGRDAVPEQFGEVPAYAYVAGSEMDIHPVASHLLEAKIKRVHSLIWAGGKRDPLTSFDEWSKLLFAKVVDERNRRSGEFRHFQVGTNETTAAVAGRVHTLFAQACKQDPTIFPANARIRLTDKKIYEIVLTLQEVSFLRTDVDSIGAAFENFFGAVFRGELGQYFTMRQLSRFTVAMLGIGETDYVIDPTAGSGGFLLEALLQVWHKIDREYEGQSENEINRAKMDFSRTNVFGIEIHDILGRICKINLLLHHDGHTNIEADRSCLDVVFAHPRLNPPKDKFTKLFGNPPFGDEVQAGDDDHLGANTLESFKVADNRTKVASEHVILERSVDFLEPGGELGLILPDGLFNNQGEQSNCPSVRRYLAKNGLIEAIVSLPDYAFRKSGAQNKTSILYFRKFQKWQKTAFNQVYDEALENGASEEEAVAMALDAMDYKVFLAEANWVGYTSTGIHSDLNDLYRGSAGGRLVDDQEGTILGEYRAFRADPENYAGRKSPDCMAISAGELWRAHPSHRLDPKYHLFKREEQNVVPDGWVKMPIRDVLRRRMVQVNPETRPDERVVVMTLGQTGEIRPREAGKGRNPPEWLGMYFEDIPSTWFAARAGDVVFSSIDLWKGCVAVVPPEFDGALVTKEFPIYEITDDRLDPVFLSCLLRSRYYQRAFRAITTGHSNRRRTQVGDFEDLEIAFPPDREAQLALIARLVEARNGQRQAIDLMGSAMMAFNNAIDGRGDEALPEINDGEEIALEEA
;
A
#
# COMPACT_ATOMS: atom_id res chain seq x y z
N MET A 1 54.07 -17.76 -21.28
CA MET A 1 54.67 -17.99 -22.61
C MET A 1 55.24 -16.67 -23.11
N GLN A 2 56.40 -16.75 -23.76
CA GLN A 2 57.39 -15.71 -24.10
C GLN A 2 56.86 -14.42 -24.78
N ILE A 3 57.39 -13.22 -24.42
CA ILE A 3 58.39 -12.36 -25.14
C ILE A 3 57.76 -11.76 -26.44
N ASP A 4 57.74 -10.45 -26.72
CA ASP A 4 58.89 -9.56 -26.90
C ASP A 4 58.53 -8.05 -26.95
N LYS A 5 59.59 -7.27 -26.78
CA LYS A 5 59.78 -5.83 -26.72
C LYS A 5 59.65 -5.15 -28.10
N ARG A 6 59.40 -3.82 -28.11
CA ARG A 6 60.35 -2.80 -28.64
C ARG A 6 59.88 -1.34 -28.43
N LYS A 7 60.85 -0.59 -27.88
CA LYS A 7 61.06 0.87 -27.65
C LYS A 7 60.60 1.78 -28.82
N SER A 8 60.30 3.08 -28.67
CA SER A 8 61.17 4.21 -28.20
C SER A 8 60.41 5.57 -28.38
N PRO A 9 60.96 6.80 -28.20
CA PRO A 9 60.77 7.67 -27.03
C PRO A 9 60.27 9.11 -27.36
N MET A 10 59.45 9.72 -26.50
CA MET A 10 59.37 11.19 -26.40
C MET A 10 58.80 11.59 -25.04
N ALA A 11 59.67 11.66 -24.04
CA ALA A 11 59.36 12.17 -22.71
C ALA A 11 60.52 13.04 -22.24
N SER A 12 60.51 14.30 -22.65
CA SER A 12 61.21 15.40 -21.99
C SER A 12 60.66 16.69 -22.58
N VAL A 13 60.30 17.64 -21.71
CA VAL A 13 59.62 18.93 -21.95
C VAL A 13 58.11 18.85 -21.67
N LEU A 14 57.75 18.90 -20.38
CA LEU A 14 56.50 19.49 -19.83
C LEU A 14 56.39 19.35 -18.29
N SER A 15 57.52 19.30 -17.55
CA SER A 15 57.51 19.16 -16.09
C SER A 15 57.75 20.47 -15.31
N GLU A 16 57.46 21.64 -15.90
CA GLU A 16 57.63 22.95 -15.21
C GLU A 16 56.38 23.87 -15.31
N ARG A 17 55.17 23.30 -15.43
CA ARG A 17 53.92 24.09 -15.37
C ARG A 17 52.85 23.50 -14.44
N THR A 18 53.26 22.80 -13.38
CA THR A 18 52.35 22.08 -12.47
C THR A 18 52.42 22.57 -11.01
N SER A 19 52.56 23.88 -10.79
CA SER A 19 52.54 24.45 -9.42
C SER A 19 51.79 25.78 -9.25
N LEU A 20 50.97 26.20 -10.21
CA LEU A 20 50.18 27.46 -10.12
C LEU A 20 48.71 27.33 -10.54
N ILE A 21 48.16 26.12 -10.64
CA ILE A 21 46.73 25.88 -10.91
C ILE A 21 46.20 24.91 -9.84
N SER A 22 46.07 25.39 -8.61
CA SER A 22 45.36 24.67 -7.53
C SER A 22 44.63 25.60 -6.56
N ALA A 23 44.18 26.77 -7.02
CA ALA A 23 43.53 27.76 -6.14
C ALA A 23 42.26 28.41 -6.71
N LEU A 24 41.62 27.84 -7.75
CA LEU A 24 40.35 28.37 -8.30
C LEU A 24 39.36 27.26 -8.66
N ASP A 25 39.11 26.34 -7.72
CA ASP A 25 38.03 25.37 -7.86
C ASP A 25 37.15 25.37 -6.59
N THR A 26 36.40 26.45 -6.41
CA THR A 26 35.46 26.66 -5.29
C THR A 26 33.98 26.64 -5.72
N LYS A 27 33.63 26.10 -6.90
CA LYS A 27 32.23 26.00 -7.35
C LYS A 27 31.50 24.71 -7.00
N ALA A 28 32.13 23.74 -6.32
CA ALA A 28 31.53 22.43 -6.03
C ALA A 28 31.09 22.20 -4.56
N ALA A 29 31.29 23.15 -3.64
CA ALA A 29 31.11 22.91 -2.20
C ALA A 29 29.82 23.50 -1.57
N PHE A 30 28.85 23.97 -2.35
CA PHE A 30 27.67 24.69 -1.83
C PHE A 30 26.32 23.96 -2.04
N ARG A 31 26.29 22.65 -2.29
CA ARG A 31 25.03 21.96 -2.63
C ARG A 31 24.27 21.30 -1.46
N ASP A 32 24.89 21.01 -0.32
CA ASP A 32 24.23 20.25 0.75
C ASP A 32 24.44 20.86 2.16
N CYS A 33 23.71 21.94 2.47
CA CYS A 33 23.57 22.43 3.83
C CYS A 33 22.08 22.66 4.14
N PRO A 34 21.55 22.27 5.32
CA PRO A 34 20.16 22.52 5.68
C PRO A 34 19.90 24.03 5.67
N ARG A 35 18.79 24.46 5.06
CA ARG A 35 18.33 25.85 5.11
C ARG A 35 17.91 26.17 6.55
N GLU A 36 18.85 26.60 7.38
CA GLU A 36 18.54 27.28 8.64
C GLU A 36 17.88 28.63 8.33
N GLU A 37 16.77 28.91 9.02
CA GLU A 37 16.03 30.16 8.96
C GLU A 37 16.97 31.34 9.31
N GLY A 38 17.40 32.11 8.30
CA GLY A 38 18.28 33.27 8.49
C GLY A 38 19.12 33.71 7.28
N TRP A 39 19.06 33.02 6.14
CA TRP A 39 19.93 33.26 4.96
C TRP A 39 19.43 34.31 3.95
N ASP A 40 18.50 35.18 4.32
CA ASP A 40 17.82 36.11 3.38
C ASP A 40 18.52 37.47 3.16
N GLU A 41 19.82 37.61 3.51
CA GLU A 41 20.52 38.91 3.42
C GLU A 41 21.82 38.94 2.59
N GLN A 42 22.16 37.94 1.76
CA GLN A 42 23.44 37.96 1.03
C GLN A 42 23.38 38.07 -0.51
N MET A 43 24.11 39.10 -0.96
CA MET A 43 24.38 39.61 -2.31
C MET A 43 23.22 40.37 -2.97
N LYS A 44 23.17 41.69 -2.74
CA LYS A 44 22.52 42.63 -3.67
C LYS A 44 23.51 43.00 -4.77
N LEU A 45 23.04 43.09 -6.02
CA LEU A 45 23.84 43.67 -7.10
C LEU A 45 24.22 45.09 -6.73
N THR A 46 25.50 45.43 -6.89
CA THR A 46 26.03 46.78 -6.69
C THR A 46 26.65 47.29 -7.98
N PRO A 47 26.79 48.61 -8.17
CA PRO A 47 27.42 49.17 -9.35
C PRO A 47 28.87 48.68 -9.50
N GLU A 48 29.57 48.41 -8.40
CA GLU A 48 30.92 47.84 -8.40
C GLU A 48 30.93 46.40 -8.93
N ILE A 49 30.05 45.53 -8.44
CA ILE A 49 29.92 44.14 -8.89
C ILE A 49 29.56 44.07 -10.38
N ALA A 50 28.72 44.99 -10.86
CA ALA A 50 28.36 45.06 -12.28
C ALA A 50 29.55 45.42 -13.18
N ILE A 51 30.43 46.32 -12.72
CA ILE A 51 31.65 46.71 -13.45
C ILE A 51 32.69 45.58 -13.45
N GLU A 52 32.81 44.83 -12.35
CA GLU A 52 33.75 43.72 -12.20
C GLU A 52 33.36 42.48 -13.03
N ASN A 53 32.14 42.45 -13.60
CA ASN A 53 31.75 41.40 -14.53
C ASN A 53 32.68 41.39 -15.76
N ALA A 54 33.26 40.22 -16.04
CA ALA A 54 34.28 40.06 -17.10
C ALA A 54 33.80 40.53 -18.49
N ASN A 55 32.53 40.29 -18.82
CA ASN A 55 31.96 40.68 -20.11
C ASN A 55 31.73 42.20 -20.17
N VAL A 56 31.34 42.81 -19.05
CA VAL A 56 31.19 44.28 -18.96
C VAL A 56 32.55 44.95 -19.10
N ALA A 57 33.57 44.47 -18.39
CA ALA A 57 34.94 44.98 -18.49
C ALA A 57 35.48 44.89 -19.93
N GLU A 58 35.23 43.77 -20.62
CA GLU A 58 35.62 43.59 -22.02
C GLU A 58 34.85 44.53 -22.96
N CYS A 59 33.55 44.75 -22.74
CA CYS A 59 32.77 45.73 -23.52
C CYS A 59 33.25 47.16 -23.31
N VAL A 60 33.72 47.50 -22.10
CA VAL A 60 34.36 48.79 -21.82
C VAL A 60 35.69 48.92 -22.55
N ALA A 61 36.52 47.87 -22.55
CA ALA A 61 37.77 47.84 -23.32
C ALA A 61 37.54 47.99 -24.83
N ARG A 62 36.45 47.42 -25.37
CA ARG A 62 36.04 47.51 -26.78
C ARG A 62 35.33 48.83 -27.13
N GLY A 63 35.06 49.69 -26.15
CA GLY A 63 34.34 50.96 -26.35
C GLY A 63 32.85 50.79 -26.68
N VAL A 64 32.27 49.62 -26.44
CA VAL A 64 30.83 49.35 -26.60
C VAL A 64 30.03 49.94 -25.44
N ILE A 65 30.62 49.91 -24.24
CA ILE A 65 30.05 50.48 -23.02
C ILE A 65 31.05 51.49 -22.46
N GLU A 66 30.58 52.65 -22.00
CA GLU A 66 31.41 53.67 -21.35
C GLU A 66 30.75 54.06 -20.03
N ILE A 67 31.43 53.78 -18.90
CA ILE A 67 30.95 54.14 -17.56
C ILE A 67 31.85 55.25 -17.02
N ALA A 68 31.33 56.46 -16.97
CA ALA A 68 32.08 57.63 -16.51
C ALA A 68 31.14 58.68 -15.90
N SER A 69 31.64 59.41 -14.89
CA SER A 69 30.93 60.56 -14.29
C SER A 69 29.49 60.25 -13.83
N GLY A 70 29.26 59.06 -13.26
CA GLY A 70 27.95 58.64 -12.75
C GLY A 70 26.93 58.28 -13.85
N LYS A 71 27.37 58.08 -15.09
CA LYS A 71 26.53 57.65 -16.21
C LYS A 71 27.12 56.43 -16.90
N VAL A 72 26.23 55.57 -17.42
CA VAL A 72 26.58 54.54 -18.40
C VAL A 72 26.14 55.00 -19.78
N THR A 73 27.00 54.82 -20.77
CA THR A 73 26.74 55.16 -22.17
C THR A 73 26.93 53.93 -23.03
N TYR A 74 25.89 53.57 -23.76
CA TYR A 74 25.90 52.43 -24.67
C TYR A 74 26.14 52.94 -26.10
N HIS A 75 27.25 52.50 -26.70
CA HIS A 75 27.63 52.79 -28.09
C HIS A 75 27.12 51.67 -29.01
N LEU A 76 25.78 51.54 -29.08
CA LEU A 76 25.09 50.57 -29.94
C LEU A 76 24.75 51.21 -31.30
N ASN A 77 23.67 50.78 -31.96
CA ASN A 77 23.18 51.42 -33.20
C ASN A 77 22.95 52.94 -33.02
N HIS A 78 22.54 53.36 -31.82
CA HIS A 78 22.49 54.75 -31.40
C HIS A 78 23.19 54.89 -30.06
N LYS A 79 23.94 56.00 -29.91
CA LYS A 79 24.53 56.37 -28.63
C LYS A 79 23.44 56.85 -27.67
N LYS A 80 23.27 56.17 -26.54
CA LYS A 80 22.38 56.60 -25.43
C LYS A 80 23.10 56.54 -24.10
N SER A 81 22.73 57.42 -23.18
CA SER A 81 23.33 57.53 -21.85
C SER A 81 22.26 57.56 -20.76
N TYR A 82 22.50 56.83 -19.68
CA TYR A 82 21.59 56.68 -18.55
C TYR A 82 22.32 56.91 -17.22
N ALA A 83 21.56 57.12 -16.15
CA ALA A 83 22.13 57.35 -14.82
C ALA A 83 22.63 56.01 -14.24
N TRP A 84 23.91 55.92 -13.90
CA TRP A 84 24.48 54.70 -13.32
C TRP A 84 23.99 54.42 -11.89
N SER A 85 23.29 55.37 -11.28
CA SER A 85 22.61 55.20 -10.01
C SER A 85 21.32 54.37 -10.10
N ASP A 86 20.82 54.11 -11.30
CA ASP A 86 19.64 53.27 -11.52
C ASP A 86 20.04 51.78 -11.49
N PRO A 87 19.54 50.99 -10.52
CA PRO A 87 19.92 49.59 -10.40
C PRO A 87 19.51 48.71 -11.59
N GLU A 88 18.50 49.11 -12.37
CA GLU A 88 18.11 48.38 -13.58
C GLU A 88 19.18 48.44 -14.67
N GLU A 89 19.93 49.56 -14.73
CA GLU A 89 21.02 49.73 -15.68
C GLU A 89 22.18 48.78 -15.42
N TRP A 90 22.35 48.29 -14.18
CA TRP A 90 23.38 47.30 -13.86
C TRP A 90 23.05 45.95 -14.51
N VAL A 91 21.80 45.50 -14.41
CA VAL A 91 21.31 44.28 -15.06
C VAL A 91 21.32 44.44 -16.58
N ARG A 92 20.85 45.59 -17.09
CA ARG A 92 20.86 45.90 -18.52
C ARG A 92 22.29 45.93 -19.09
N CYS A 93 23.24 46.50 -18.36
CA CYS A 93 24.65 46.52 -18.72
C CYS A 93 25.22 45.10 -18.84
N ILE A 94 24.93 44.22 -17.87
CA ILE A 94 25.33 42.82 -17.90
C ILE A 94 24.66 42.08 -19.07
N ALA A 95 23.36 42.30 -19.31
CA ALA A 95 22.63 41.68 -20.42
C ALA A 95 23.22 42.07 -21.79
N ILE A 96 23.48 43.37 -22.01
CA ILE A 96 24.14 43.86 -23.24
C ILE A 96 25.53 43.23 -23.38
N ALA A 97 26.32 43.21 -22.31
CA ALA A 97 27.66 42.65 -22.33
C ALA A 97 27.66 41.15 -22.68
N ASN A 98 26.74 40.36 -22.11
CA ASN A 98 26.59 38.94 -22.45
C ASN A 98 26.17 38.75 -23.92
N LEU A 99 25.23 39.58 -24.42
CA LEU A 99 24.81 39.50 -25.82
C LEU A 99 25.96 39.81 -26.80
N VAL A 100 26.81 40.78 -26.46
CA VAL A 100 27.93 41.19 -27.33
C VAL A 100 29.13 40.24 -27.23
N ILE A 101 29.50 39.81 -26.03
CA ILE A 101 30.71 39.02 -25.78
C ILE A 101 30.46 37.53 -25.97
N ASP A 102 29.48 36.98 -25.24
CA ASP A 102 29.23 35.53 -25.25
C ASP A 102 28.39 35.12 -26.45
N LYS A 103 27.34 35.91 -26.77
CA LYS A 103 26.43 35.62 -27.89
C LYS A 103 26.83 36.27 -29.20
N LYS A 104 27.89 37.08 -29.19
CA LYS A 104 28.53 37.68 -30.39
C LYS A 104 27.60 38.53 -31.26
N TYR A 105 26.52 39.08 -30.71
CA TYR A 105 25.67 40.03 -31.43
C TYR A 105 26.44 41.34 -31.67
N PRO A 106 26.44 41.88 -32.90
CA PRO A 106 27.03 43.17 -33.18
C PRO A 106 26.31 44.29 -32.42
N ALA A 107 27.06 45.14 -31.72
CA ALA A 107 26.51 46.32 -31.04
C ALA A 107 25.72 47.25 -32.00
N THR A 108 26.13 47.31 -33.28
CA THR A 108 25.44 48.08 -34.34
C THR A 108 24.06 47.55 -34.69
N GLN A 109 23.71 46.33 -34.26
CA GLN A 109 22.41 45.69 -34.48
C GLN A 109 21.54 45.65 -33.21
N MET A 110 21.90 46.42 -32.18
CA MET A 110 21.16 46.48 -30.92
C MET A 110 20.66 47.91 -30.65
N ARG A 111 19.49 48.02 -30.01
CA ARG A 111 18.96 49.28 -29.49
C ARG A 111 18.43 49.09 -28.09
N VAL A 112 18.46 50.17 -27.31
CA VAL A 112 17.87 50.24 -25.97
C VAL A 112 16.72 51.24 -25.92
N GLU A 113 15.73 50.98 -25.07
CA GLU A 113 14.50 51.77 -24.92
C GLU A 113 13.81 51.98 -26.28
N VAL A 114 13.38 50.87 -26.89
CA VAL A 114 12.71 50.84 -28.20
C VAL A 114 11.22 51.04 -28.01
N GLN A 115 10.67 52.07 -28.65
CA GLN A 115 9.25 52.39 -28.54
C GLN A 115 8.37 51.30 -29.17
N VAL A 116 7.41 50.79 -28.41
CA VAL A 116 6.50 49.72 -28.84
C VAL A 116 5.22 50.32 -29.43
N PRO A 117 4.77 49.87 -30.62
CA PRO A 117 3.54 50.37 -31.23
C PRO A 117 2.29 49.78 -30.56
N ARG A 118 1.87 50.36 -29.44
CA ARG A 118 0.56 50.11 -28.78
C ARG A 118 -0.23 51.42 -28.57
N ARG A 119 -1.56 51.33 -28.45
CA ARG A 119 -2.42 52.47 -28.06
C ARG A 119 -2.22 52.74 -26.56
N THR A 120 -1.49 53.81 -26.22
CA THR A 120 -1.38 54.54 -24.92
C THR A 120 -1.49 53.73 -23.61
N PRO A 121 -0.49 53.78 -22.70
CA PRO A 121 0.74 54.58 -22.73
C PRO A 121 1.80 54.02 -23.70
N SER A 122 2.86 54.79 -23.94
CA SER A 122 4.04 54.35 -24.70
C SER A 122 4.93 53.49 -23.81
N ASP A 123 4.85 52.18 -23.97
CA ASP A 123 5.78 51.24 -23.34
C ASP A 123 7.05 51.13 -24.20
N PHE A 124 8.20 51.06 -23.54
CA PHE A 124 9.50 50.85 -24.17
C PHE A 124 9.96 49.43 -23.87
N ALA A 125 10.61 48.81 -24.86
CA ALA A 125 11.34 47.57 -24.66
C ALA A 125 12.80 47.89 -24.30
N ASP A 126 13.33 47.28 -23.23
CA ASP A 126 14.63 47.66 -22.66
C ASP A 126 15.76 47.44 -23.64
N ILE A 127 15.82 46.26 -24.27
CA ILE A 127 16.81 45.94 -25.32
C ILE A 127 16.09 45.23 -26.47
N VAL A 128 16.40 45.63 -27.71
CA VAL A 128 16.00 44.90 -28.92
C VAL A 128 17.23 44.65 -29.79
N VAL A 129 17.39 43.39 -30.19
CA VAL A 129 18.41 42.94 -31.15
C VAL A 129 17.74 42.76 -32.51
N TYR A 130 18.40 43.20 -33.58
CA TYR A 130 17.90 43.17 -34.95
C TYR A 130 18.77 42.28 -35.84
N ARG A 131 18.21 41.71 -36.91
CA ARG A 131 18.98 40.93 -37.90
C ARG A 131 19.80 41.80 -38.85
N ASP A 132 19.45 43.07 -38.97
CA ASP A 132 20.05 44.03 -39.88
C ASP A 132 20.56 45.29 -39.16
N GLU A 133 21.61 45.91 -39.69
CA GLU A 133 22.18 47.14 -39.11
C GLU A 133 21.26 48.36 -39.24
N ALA A 134 20.31 48.34 -40.18
CA ALA A 134 19.30 49.41 -40.26
C ALA A 134 18.23 49.28 -39.16
N CYS A 135 18.27 48.20 -38.37
CA CYS A 135 17.35 47.88 -37.28
C CYS A 135 15.88 47.89 -37.72
N ARG A 136 15.57 47.14 -38.79
CA ARG A 136 14.21 47.00 -39.36
C ARG A 136 13.59 45.63 -39.11
N ASP A 137 14.40 44.61 -38.85
CA ASP A 137 14.00 43.23 -38.63
C ASP A 137 14.34 42.80 -37.19
N PRO A 138 13.44 43.03 -36.22
CA PRO A 138 13.72 42.77 -34.81
C PRO A 138 13.64 41.25 -34.51
N TYR A 139 14.59 40.75 -33.74
CA TYR A 139 14.85 39.32 -33.56
C TYR A 139 14.71 38.83 -32.12
N LEU A 140 15.27 39.56 -31.15
CA LEU A 140 15.22 39.25 -29.73
C LEU A 140 14.84 40.51 -28.97
N VAL A 141 13.91 40.40 -28.02
CA VAL A 141 13.64 41.43 -27.01
C VAL A 141 14.14 40.97 -25.66
N VAL A 142 14.76 41.87 -24.90
CA VAL A 142 15.14 41.62 -23.51
C VAL A 142 14.36 42.56 -22.61
N GLU A 143 13.80 41.99 -21.54
CA GLU A 143 13.17 42.72 -20.44
C GLU A 143 14.04 42.56 -19.19
N CYS A 144 14.50 43.66 -18.62
CA CYS A 144 15.39 43.72 -17.47
C CYS A 144 14.62 44.13 -16.20
N LYS A 145 15.01 43.57 -15.05
CA LYS A 145 14.57 44.03 -13.73
C LYS A 145 15.76 44.19 -12.80
N SER A 146 15.71 45.23 -11.99
CA SER A 146 16.83 45.77 -11.21
C SER A 146 17.31 44.91 -10.03
N ASP A 147 16.47 44.06 -9.48
CA ASP A 147 16.78 43.24 -8.30
C ASP A 147 16.12 41.87 -8.42
N VAL A 148 16.47 40.94 -7.53
CA VAL A 148 15.79 39.64 -7.38
C VAL A 148 14.30 39.89 -7.16
N GLN A 149 13.46 39.54 -8.13
CA GLN A 149 12.04 39.84 -8.04
C GLN A 149 11.32 38.86 -7.11
N SER A 150 10.15 39.27 -6.61
CA SER A 150 9.18 38.31 -6.10
C SER A 150 8.59 37.48 -7.25
N ARG A 151 7.93 36.35 -6.95
CA ARG A 151 7.23 35.56 -7.98
C ARG A 151 6.25 36.39 -8.81
N ALA A 152 5.45 37.24 -8.16
CA ALA A 152 4.51 38.12 -8.83
C ALA A 152 5.21 39.19 -9.71
N GLY A 153 6.35 39.71 -9.25
CA GLY A 153 7.17 40.65 -10.03
C GLY A 153 7.76 40.00 -11.29
N ARG A 154 8.26 38.76 -11.18
CA ARG A 154 8.71 37.98 -12.35
C ARG A 154 7.59 37.74 -13.34
N ASP A 155 6.42 37.31 -12.86
CA ASP A 155 5.27 37.04 -13.73
C ASP A 155 4.83 38.31 -14.47
N GLN A 156 4.83 39.47 -13.80
CA GLN A 156 4.57 40.76 -14.44
C GLN A 156 5.63 41.12 -15.49
N GLY A 157 6.92 40.91 -15.19
CA GLY A 157 8.01 41.14 -16.15
C GLY A 157 7.94 40.22 -17.37
N VAL A 158 7.56 38.96 -17.18
CA VAL A 158 7.32 38.03 -18.30
C VAL A 158 6.12 38.49 -19.15
N GLU A 159 5.04 39.00 -18.56
CA GLU A 159 3.94 39.58 -19.34
C GLU A 159 4.34 40.84 -20.12
N GLN A 160 5.22 41.68 -19.55
CA GLN A 160 5.80 42.82 -20.27
C GLN A 160 6.64 42.35 -21.46
N LEU A 161 7.53 41.37 -21.25
CA LEU A 161 8.34 40.74 -22.29
C LEU A 161 7.47 40.22 -23.44
N PHE A 162 6.44 39.41 -23.15
CA PHE A 162 5.52 38.89 -24.17
C PHE A 162 4.71 39.99 -24.82
N GLY A 163 4.34 41.03 -24.07
CA GLY A 163 3.65 42.20 -24.60
C GLY A 163 4.50 42.94 -25.64
N ASN A 164 5.78 43.16 -25.32
CA ASN A 164 6.76 43.81 -26.17
C ASN A 164 7.05 42.95 -27.41
N ALA A 165 7.31 41.65 -27.21
CA ALA A 165 7.58 40.71 -28.29
C ALA A 165 6.44 40.65 -29.33
N ASN A 166 5.20 40.48 -28.87
CA ASN A 166 4.02 40.41 -29.75
C ASN A 166 3.79 41.69 -30.55
N SER A 167 3.99 42.85 -29.92
CA SER A 167 3.73 44.16 -30.56
C SER A 167 4.78 44.51 -31.61
N LEU A 168 6.03 44.14 -31.34
CA LEU A 168 7.15 44.33 -32.27
C LEU A 168 7.30 43.16 -33.26
N ARG A 169 6.47 42.11 -33.15
CA ARG A 169 6.53 40.87 -33.93
C ARG A 169 7.87 40.15 -33.82
N ILE A 170 8.42 40.16 -32.62
CA ILE A 170 9.71 39.57 -32.29
C ILE A 170 9.50 38.09 -31.93
N PRO A 171 10.27 37.16 -32.53
CA PRO A 171 10.10 35.73 -32.27
C PRO A 171 10.69 35.26 -30.94
N LEU A 172 11.64 35.98 -30.34
CA LEU A 172 12.35 35.55 -29.14
C LEU A 172 12.30 36.59 -28.02
N GLY A 173 12.20 36.13 -26.77
CA GLY A 173 12.22 36.98 -25.58
C GLY A 173 13.21 36.48 -24.54
N LEU A 174 13.94 37.38 -23.89
CA LEU A 174 14.78 37.08 -22.74
C LEU A 174 14.34 37.96 -21.56
N TYR A 175 13.98 37.33 -20.45
CA TYR A 175 13.80 38.01 -19.17
C TYR A 175 15.09 37.91 -18.36
N GLU A 176 15.54 39.02 -17.79
CA GLU A 176 16.78 39.16 -17.04
C GLU A 176 16.54 39.87 -15.71
N GLU A 177 16.96 39.25 -14.62
CA GLU A 177 17.08 39.88 -13.31
C GLU A 177 18.43 39.54 -12.69
N TYR A 178 18.72 40.10 -11.51
CA TYR A 178 19.94 39.72 -10.82
C TYR A 178 19.89 38.25 -10.37
N GLY A 179 20.78 37.42 -10.93
CA GLY A 179 20.96 36.02 -10.55
C GLY A 179 20.08 35.00 -11.29
N GLU A 180 19.04 35.43 -12.00
CA GLU A 180 18.14 34.54 -12.76
C GLU A 180 17.86 35.09 -14.16
N SER A 181 17.68 34.21 -15.15
CA SER A 181 17.32 34.59 -16.52
C SER A 181 16.37 33.56 -17.13
N ARG A 182 15.47 33.99 -18.03
CA ARG A 182 14.49 33.12 -18.70
C ARG A 182 14.34 33.46 -20.17
N PHE A 183 14.69 32.53 -21.03
CA PHE A 183 14.66 32.65 -22.48
C PHE A 183 13.45 31.93 -23.06
N TYR A 184 12.71 32.63 -23.92
CA TYR A 184 11.43 32.21 -24.47
C TYR A 184 11.43 32.22 -26.00
N ASP A 185 10.84 31.18 -26.60
CA ASP A 185 10.38 31.18 -27.98
C ASP A 185 8.94 31.68 -28.03
N VAL A 186 8.76 32.93 -28.44
CA VAL A 186 7.45 33.59 -28.50
C VAL A 186 6.77 33.33 -29.84
N GLY A 187 7.56 33.19 -30.92
CA GLY A 187 7.04 33.12 -32.29
C GLY A 187 6.38 31.78 -32.64
N ASN A 188 6.80 30.68 -32.03
CA ASN A 188 6.33 29.33 -32.38
C ASN A 188 5.20 28.79 -31.47
N PHE A 189 4.73 29.59 -30.51
CA PHE A 189 3.77 29.15 -29.50
C PHE A 189 2.62 30.14 -29.34
N GLU A 190 1.52 29.69 -28.75
CA GLU A 190 0.35 30.55 -28.51
C GLU A 190 0.71 31.69 -27.53
N PRO A 191 0.18 32.92 -27.75
CA PRO A 191 0.54 34.10 -26.95
C PRO A 191 0.22 34.01 -25.44
N THR A 192 -0.55 33.02 -25.00
CA THR A 192 -0.88 32.77 -23.58
C THR A 192 -0.05 31.65 -22.95
N GLU A 193 0.70 30.90 -23.73
CA GLU A 193 1.53 29.81 -23.23
C GLU A 193 2.85 30.39 -22.67
N ARG A 194 3.22 29.98 -21.46
CA ARG A 194 4.42 30.49 -20.76
C ARG A 194 5.37 29.39 -20.35
N GLN A 195 4.85 28.19 -20.10
CA GLN A 195 5.66 27.08 -19.66
C GLN A 195 6.31 26.36 -20.84
N ARG A 196 5.55 26.11 -21.92
CA ARG A 196 6.08 25.41 -23.10
C ARG A 196 7.06 26.25 -23.92
N ASN A 197 6.95 27.57 -23.82
CA ASN A 197 7.77 28.52 -24.57
C ASN A 197 9.14 28.73 -23.93
N LEU A 198 9.33 28.32 -22.67
CA LEU A 198 10.56 28.51 -21.90
C LEU A 198 11.62 27.49 -22.35
N LEU A 199 12.75 27.98 -22.85
CA LEU A 199 13.82 27.17 -23.43
C LEU A 199 15.13 27.17 -22.64
N GLY A 200 15.23 27.97 -21.57
CA GLY A 200 16.50 28.13 -20.87
C GLY A 200 16.62 29.42 -20.08
N GLY A 201 17.81 29.69 -19.58
CA GLY A 201 18.26 31.04 -19.21
C GLY A 201 19.02 31.71 -20.35
N ARG A 202 19.81 32.74 -20.03
CA ARG A 202 20.63 33.50 -21.00
C ARG A 202 21.55 32.64 -21.85
N ASP A 203 22.02 31.51 -21.32
CA ASP A 203 22.91 30.60 -22.04
C ASP A 203 22.19 29.89 -23.20
N ALA A 204 20.87 29.79 -23.17
CA ALA A 204 20.06 29.23 -24.24
C ALA A 204 19.78 30.23 -25.39
N VAL A 205 20.10 31.51 -25.21
CA VAL A 205 19.99 32.50 -26.29
C VAL A 205 20.93 32.08 -27.43
N PRO A 206 20.46 32.06 -28.69
CA PRO A 206 21.30 31.72 -29.84
C PRO A 206 22.54 32.61 -29.94
N GLU A 207 23.67 32.04 -30.33
CA GLU A 207 24.81 32.86 -30.74
C GLU A 207 24.46 33.52 -32.08
N GLN A 208 24.47 34.86 -32.11
CA GLN A 208 23.99 35.66 -33.24
C GLN A 208 22.59 35.21 -33.71
N PHE A 209 22.42 34.93 -34.99
CA PHE A 209 21.16 34.50 -35.58
C PHE A 209 21.09 32.98 -35.76
N GLY A 210 21.84 32.24 -34.93
CA GLY A 210 21.90 30.78 -34.93
C GLY A 210 20.57 30.10 -34.59
N GLU A 211 20.61 28.78 -34.49
CA GLU A 211 19.41 27.99 -34.22
C GLU A 211 18.93 28.17 -32.77
N VAL A 212 17.62 28.37 -32.63
CA VAL A 212 16.94 28.35 -31.33
C VAL A 212 17.06 26.94 -30.74
N PRO A 213 17.39 26.78 -29.45
CA PRO A 213 17.46 25.48 -28.82
C PRO A 213 16.20 24.67 -29.09
N ALA A 214 16.38 23.48 -29.65
CA ALA A 214 15.28 22.58 -29.93
C ALA A 214 14.68 22.00 -28.64
N TYR A 215 15.40 22.00 -27.52
CA TYR A 215 15.03 21.30 -26.29
C TYR A 215 15.31 22.16 -25.06
N ALA A 216 14.39 22.15 -24.09
CA ALA A 216 14.48 22.95 -22.86
C ALA A 216 15.26 22.23 -21.75
N TYR A 217 15.03 20.93 -21.56
CA TYR A 217 15.61 20.18 -20.44
C TYR A 217 16.99 19.61 -20.79
N VAL A 218 18.01 20.11 -20.11
CA VAL A 218 19.41 19.67 -20.26
C VAL A 218 19.90 19.07 -18.95
N ALA A 219 20.45 17.85 -19.00
CA ALA A 219 20.91 17.13 -17.82
C ALA A 219 21.99 17.94 -17.07
N GLY A 220 21.81 18.11 -15.76
CA GLY A 220 22.72 18.87 -14.89
C GLY A 220 22.73 20.39 -15.08
N SER A 221 21.90 20.95 -15.96
CA SER A 221 21.70 22.40 -16.10
C SER A 221 20.68 22.94 -15.09
N GLU A 222 20.53 24.26 -15.01
CA GLU A 222 19.48 24.91 -14.21
C GLU A 222 18.05 24.53 -14.65
N MET A 223 17.89 24.20 -15.93
CA MET A 223 16.62 23.77 -16.52
C MET A 223 16.51 22.24 -16.62
N ASP A 224 17.28 21.48 -15.83
CA ASP A 224 17.06 20.03 -15.76
C ASP A 224 15.69 19.71 -15.14
N ILE A 225 15.27 18.45 -15.27
CA ILE A 225 14.10 17.91 -14.58
C ILE A 225 14.25 18.10 -13.06
N HIS A 226 13.17 18.03 -12.29
CA HIS A 226 13.20 18.32 -10.85
C HIS A 226 12.27 17.38 -10.05
N PRO A 227 12.58 17.13 -8.77
CA PRO A 227 11.70 16.37 -7.90
C PRO A 227 10.37 17.08 -7.69
N VAL A 228 9.31 16.32 -7.44
CA VAL A 228 7.95 16.85 -7.24
C VAL A 228 7.33 16.35 -5.94
N ALA A 229 6.48 17.17 -5.32
CA ALA A 229 5.73 16.76 -4.15
C ALA A 229 4.71 15.65 -4.50
N SER A 230 4.41 14.76 -3.55
CA SER A 230 3.55 13.59 -3.74
C SER A 230 2.19 13.91 -4.40
N HIS A 231 1.49 14.97 -3.97
CA HIS A 231 0.20 15.36 -4.54
C HIS A 231 0.27 15.78 -6.02
N LEU A 232 1.36 16.42 -6.44
CA LEU A 232 1.59 16.78 -7.84
C LEU A 232 1.94 15.55 -8.68
N LEU A 233 2.75 14.65 -8.13
CA LEU A 233 3.07 13.38 -8.76
C LEU A 233 1.81 12.55 -8.99
N GLU A 234 0.96 12.43 -7.97
CA GLU A 234 -0.32 11.71 -8.05
C GLU A 234 -1.23 12.31 -9.14
N ALA A 235 -1.35 13.65 -9.20
CA ALA A 235 -2.13 14.33 -10.22
C ALA A 235 -1.59 14.06 -11.64
N LYS A 236 -0.26 14.05 -11.83
CA LYS A 236 0.38 13.73 -13.11
C LYS A 236 0.17 12.27 -13.51
N ILE A 237 0.31 11.31 -12.59
CA ILE A 237 0.06 9.88 -12.84
C ILE A 237 -1.41 9.67 -13.23
N LYS A 238 -2.36 10.25 -12.48
CA LYS A 238 -3.80 10.18 -12.80
C LYS A 238 -4.11 10.75 -14.19
N ARG A 239 -3.49 11.87 -14.55
CA ARG A 239 -3.64 12.48 -15.88
C ARG A 239 -3.13 11.55 -16.97
N VAL A 240 -1.93 10.98 -16.82
CA VAL A 240 -1.39 10.05 -17.81
C VAL A 240 -2.26 8.81 -17.95
N HIS A 241 -2.70 8.22 -16.84
CA HIS A 241 -3.59 7.07 -16.91
C HIS A 241 -4.88 7.37 -17.67
N SER A 242 -5.49 8.54 -17.42
CA SER A 242 -6.69 8.97 -18.13
C SER A 242 -6.46 9.06 -19.65
N LEU A 243 -5.28 9.53 -20.09
CA LEU A 243 -4.88 9.56 -21.51
C LEU A 243 -4.74 8.15 -22.11
N ILE A 244 -4.18 7.21 -21.33
CA ILE A 244 -3.99 5.83 -21.76
C ILE A 244 -5.34 5.10 -21.86
N TRP A 245 -6.17 5.21 -20.82
CA TRP A 245 -7.46 4.54 -20.63
C TRP A 245 -8.52 5.01 -21.63
N ALA A 246 -8.51 6.29 -22.02
CA ALA A 246 -9.38 6.87 -23.04
C ALA A 246 -10.89 6.57 -22.86
N GLY A 247 -11.36 6.61 -21.61
CA GLY A 247 -12.78 6.47 -21.25
C GLY A 247 -13.32 5.04 -21.32
N GLY A 248 -12.55 4.04 -20.85
CA GLY A 248 -13.02 2.64 -20.76
C GLY A 248 -12.75 1.78 -22.00
N LYS A 249 -12.04 2.29 -23.01
CA LYS A 249 -11.73 1.52 -24.24
C LYS A 249 -10.64 0.46 -24.08
N ARG A 250 -9.97 0.41 -22.93
CA ARG A 250 -8.88 -0.53 -22.64
C ARG A 250 -9.05 -1.11 -21.27
N ASP A 251 -8.77 -2.41 -21.20
CA ASP A 251 -8.59 -3.14 -19.97
C ASP A 251 -7.52 -2.45 -19.06
N PRO A 252 -7.74 -2.39 -17.74
CA PRO A 252 -6.84 -1.77 -16.78
C PRO A 252 -5.43 -2.36 -16.78
N LEU A 253 -5.27 -3.68 -16.92
CA LEU A 253 -3.95 -4.32 -16.99
C LEU A 253 -3.17 -3.84 -18.22
N THR A 254 -3.83 -3.76 -19.36
CA THR A 254 -3.24 -3.28 -20.61
C THR A 254 -2.86 -1.81 -20.50
N SER A 255 -3.71 -1.00 -19.86
CA SER A 255 -3.44 0.42 -19.62
C SER A 255 -2.24 0.60 -18.68
N PHE A 256 -2.12 -0.26 -17.67
CA PHE A 256 -0.97 -0.30 -16.79
C PHE A 256 0.31 -0.73 -17.49
N ASP A 257 0.25 -1.78 -18.31
CA ASP A 257 1.39 -2.29 -19.07
C ASP A 257 1.97 -1.18 -19.97
N GLU A 258 1.11 -0.40 -20.64
CA GLU A 258 1.54 0.75 -21.45
C GLU A 258 2.11 1.91 -20.62
N TRP A 259 1.53 2.20 -19.45
CA TRP A 259 2.09 3.17 -18.51
C TRP A 259 3.51 2.78 -18.06
N SER A 260 3.68 1.52 -17.69
CA SER A 260 4.94 0.97 -17.20
C SER A 260 6.07 1.08 -18.21
N LYS A 261 5.77 0.86 -19.51
CA LYS A 261 6.76 1.02 -20.59
C LYS A 261 7.24 2.46 -20.73
N LEU A 262 6.34 3.43 -20.62
CA LEU A 262 6.67 4.85 -20.69
C LEU A 262 7.49 5.31 -19.48
N LEU A 263 7.12 4.84 -18.29
CA LEU A 263 7.89 5.09 -17.07
C LEU A 263 9.31 4.52 -17.19
N PHE A 264 9.44 3.29 -17.68
CA PHE A 264 10.73 2.64 -17.86
C PHE A 264 11.62 3.37 -18.89
N ALA A 265 11.03 3.84 -20.00
CA ALA A 265 11.72 4.69 -20.96
C ALA A 265 12.23 6.00 -20.33
N LYS A 266 11.43 6.63 -19.47
CA LYS A 266 11.81 7.84 -18.75
C LYS A 266 12.93 7.58 -17.74
N VAL A 267 12.83 6.53 -16.93
CA VAL A 267 13.88 6.16 -15.95
C VAL A 267 15.23 5.95 -16.64
N VAL A 268 15.25 5.33 -17.83
CA VAL A 268 16.47 5.16 -18.63
C VAL A 268 17.03 6.48 -19.15
N ASP A 269 16.18 7.43 -19.54
CA ASP A 269 16.58 8.80 -19.91
C ASP A 269 17.16 9.56 -18.72
N GLU A 270 16.61 9.35 -17.51
CA GLU A 270 17.09 9.96 -16.28
C GLU A 270 18.48 9.44 -15.89
N ARG A 271 18.70 8.12 -15.96
CA ARG A 271 19.96 7.46 -15.55
C ARG A 271 21.13 7.69 -16.49
N ASN A 272 20.88 7.62 -17.80
CA ASN A 272 21.97 7.43 -18.76
C ASN A 272 22.48 8.74 -19.39
N ARG A 273 21.86 9.88 -19.07
CA ARG A 273 22.25 11.16 -19.67
C ARG A 273 23.31 11.88 -18.90
N ARG A 274 24.35 12.27 -19.61
CA ARG A 274 25.50 12.98 -19.07
C ARG A 274 25.16 14.46 -18.94
N SER A 275 25.81 15.12 -17.99
CA SER A 275 25.66 16.58 -17.83
C SER A 275 25.98 17.29 -19.15
N GLY A 276 25.09 18.21 -19.55
CA GLY A 276 25.17 18.93 -20.82
C GLY A 276 24.44 18.26 -22.00
N GLU A 277 24.00 17.01 -21.87
CA GLU A 277 23.16 16.36 -22.89
C GLU A 277 21.68 16.69 -22.69
N PHE A 278 20.93 16.80 -23.80
CA PHE A 278 19.48 16.97 -23.74
C PHE A 278 18.80 15.72 -23.15
N ARG A 279 17.76 15.92 -22.36
CA ARG A 279 16.81 14.85 -22.03
C ARG A 279 16.08 14.43 -23.30
N HIS A 280 15.88 13.15 -23.57
CA HIS A 280 15.14 12.72 -24.76
C HIS A 280 13.67 12.49 -24.44
N PHE A 281 13.33 12.31 -23.17
CA PHE A 281 11.95 12.27 -22.69
C PHE A 281 11.43 13.69 -22.46
N GLN A 282 11.37 14.48 -23.53
CA GLN A 282 10.80 15.84 -23.54
C GLN A 282 10.22 16.13 -24.92
N VAL A 283 9.45 17.19 -25.07
CA VAL A 283 9.00 17.69 -26.38
C VAL A 283 9.87 18.86 -26.81
N GLY A 284 10.40 18.80 -28.03
CA GLY A 284 11.15 19.90 -28.62
C GLY A 284 10.30 20.93 -29.36
N THR A 285 10.89 22.08 -29.63
CA THR A 285 10.31 23.19 -30.39
C THR A 285 9.93 22.73 -31.81
N ASN A 286 8.67 22.93 -32.20
CA ASN A 286 8.12 22.50 -33.49
C ASN A 286 8.32 21.00 -33.83
N GLU A 287 8.56 20.16 -32.82
CA GLU A 287 8.78 18.73 -33.02
C GLU A 287 7.45 18.02 -33.30
N THR A 288 7.42 17.20 -34.36
CA THR A 288 6.21 16.43 -34.71
C THR A 288 5.91 15.34 -33.68
N THR A 289 4.65 14.95 -33.54
CA THR A 289 4.24 13.85 -32.65
C THR A 289 4.97 12.54 -32.97
N ALA A 290 5.22 12.26 -34.25
CA ALA A 290 5.94 11.07 -34.70
C ALA A 290 7.42 11.07 -34.29
N ALA A 291 8.08 12.24 -34.34
CA ALA A 291 9.47 12.37 -33.90
C ALA A 291 9.62 12.14 -32.38
N VAL A 292 8.74 12.75 -31.58
CA VAL A 292 8.69 12.51 -30.12
C VAL A 292 8.45 11.03 -29.82
N ALA A 293 7.44 10.43 -30.46
CA ALA A 293 7.14 9.00 -30.29
C ALA A 293 8.34 8.12 -30.66
N GLY A 294 9.02 8.42 -31.78
CA GLY A 294 10.23 7.72 -32.21
C GLY A 294 11.37 7.76 -31.18
N ARG A 295 11.61 8.91 -30.55
CA ARG A 295 12.58 9.04 -29.45
C ARG A 295 12.18 8.22 -28.22
N VAL A 296 10.91 8.26 -27.82
CA VAL A 296 10.40 7.46 -26.69
C VAL A 296 10.49 5.96 -26.96
N HIS A 297 10.15 5.51 -28.19
CA HIS A 297 10.34 4.12 -28.60
C HIS A 297 11.82 3.70 -28.56
N THR A 298 12.72 4.59 -28.94
CA THR A 298 14.18 4.35 -28.88
C THR A 298 14.64 4.19 -27.43
N LEU A 299 14.21 5.09 -26.54
CA LEU A 299 14.49 4.99 -25.10
C LEU A 299 13.95 3.68 -24.50
N PHE A 300 12.72 3.31 -24.86
CA PHE A 300 12.13 2.06 -24.39
C PHE A 300 12.88 0.83 -24.90
N ALA A 301 13.27 0.81 -26.18
CA ALA A 301 14.07 -0.28 -26.74
C ALA A 301 15.45 -0.40 -26.07
N GLN A 302 16.08 0.74 -25.73
CA GLN A 302 17.30 0.75 -24.92
C GLN A 302 17.06 0.17 -23.53
N ALA A 303 15.92 0.50 -22.90
CA ALA A 303 15.53 0.00 -21.60
C ALA A 303 15.36 -1.52 -21.58
N CYS A 304 14.62 -2.10 -22.55
CA CYS A 304 14.48 -3.55 -22.67
C CYS A 304 15.82 -4.27 -22.92
N LYS A 305 16.78 -3.59 -23.56
CA LYS A 305 18.12 -4.15 -23.77
C LYS A 305 18.98 -4.10 -22.50
N GLN A 306 18.80 -3.06 -21.68
CA GLN A 306 19.52 -2.89 -20.41
C GLN A 306 19.03 -3.89 -19.37
N ASP A 307 17.72 -4.12 -19.29
CA ASP A 307 17.15 -5.13 -18.41
C ASP A 307 16.00 -5.88 -19.10
N PRO A 308 16.30 -7.04 -19.70
CA PRO A 308 15.30 -7.87 -20.37
C PRO A 308 14.37 -8.60 -19.40
N THR A 309 14.63 -8.54 -18.08
CA THR A 309 13.83 -9.26 -17.07
C THR A 309 12.54 -8.54 -16.72
N ILE A 310 12.43 -7.23 -17.01
CA ILE A 310 11.20 -6.44 -16.86
C ILE A 310 10.39 -6.50 -18.15
N PHE A 311 11.00 -6.22 -19.30
CA PHE A 311 10.34 -6.31 -20.59
C PHE A 311 11.19 -7.08 -21.59
N PRO A 312 10.62 -8.01 -22.37
CA PRO A 312 11.37 -8.74 -23.38
C PRO A 312 11.89 -7.77 -24.45
N ALA A 313 13.00 -8.12 -25.10
CA ALA A 313 13.68 -7.26 -26.07
C ALA A 313 12.82 -6.85 -27.29
N ASN A 314 11.77 -7.62 -27.60
CA ASN A 314 10.81 -7.33 -28.67
C ASN A 314 9.58 -6.54 -28.21
N ALA A 315 9.46 -6.21 -26.91
CA ALA A 315 8.35 -5.42 -26.39
C ALA A 315 8.28 -4.06 -27.08
N ARG A 316 7.06 -3.56 -27.27
CA ARG A 316 6.81 -2.22 -27.85
C ARG A 316 5.69 -1.53 -27.09
N ILE A 317 5.78 -0.21 -27.05
CA ILE A 317 4.69 0.68 -26.64
C ILE A 317 3.60 0.60 -27.71
N ARG A 318 2.35 0.32 -27.32
CA ARG A 318 1.17 0.21 -28.19
C ARG A 318 0.23 1.39 -27.97
N LEU A 319 0.80 2.60 -28.01
CA LEU A 319 0.10 3.87 -27.96
C LEU A 319 0.26 4.60 -29.28
N THR A 320 -0.76 5.37 -29.67
CA THR A 320 -0.64 6.29 -30.82
C THR A 320 0.35 7.40 -30.52
N ASP A 321 1.07 7.89 -31.52
CA ASP A 321 2.06 8.98 -31.38
C ASP A 321 1.52 10.20 -30.63
N LYS A 322 0.26 10.58 -30.90
CA LYS A 322 -0.42 11.69 -30.21
C LYS A 322 -0.52 11.46 -28.69
N LYS A 323 -0.85 10.24 -28.26
CA LYS A 323 -0.92 9.89 -26.83
C LYS A 323 0.46 9.92 -26.20
N ILE A 324 1.47 9.37 -26.87
CA ILE A 324 2.85 9.39 -26.35
C ILE A 324 3.30 10.85 -26.16
N TYR A 325 3.06 11.70 -27.15
CA TYR A 325 3.35 13.14 -27.07
C TYR A 325 2.68 13.82 -25.87
N GLU A 326 1.38 13.62 -25.65
CA GLU A 326 0.64 14.20 -24.51
C GLU A 326 1.16 13.71 -23.15
N ILE A 327 1.61 12.46 -23.09
CA ILE A 327 2.21 11.89 -21.88
C ILE A 327 3.60 12.45 -21.61
N VAL A 328 4.44 12.58 -22.65
CA VAL A 328 5.75 13.23 -22.53
C VAL A 328 5.59 14.66 -22.02
N LEU A 329 4.65 15.44 -22.58
CA LEU A 329 4.36 16.79 -22.09
C LEU A 329 3.99 16.82 -20.60
N THR A 330 3.28 15.81 -20.12
CA THR A 330 2.82 15.75 -18.72
C THR A 330 3.97 15.43 -17.75
N LEU A 331 4.93 14.60 -18.16
CA LEU A 331 5.98 14.04 -17.30
C LEU A 331 7.39 14.59 -17.54
N GLN A 332 7.63 15.34 -18.63
CA GLN A 332 8.98 15.74 -19.05
C GLN A 332 9.78 16.46 -17.96
N GLU A 333 9.14 17.32 -17.16
CA GLU A 333 9.80 18.11 -16.12
C GLU A 333 10.09 17.33 -14.82
N VAL A 334 9.44 16.18 -14.62
CA VAL A 334 9.50 15.42 -13.37
C VAL A 334 10.75 14.57 -13.33
N SER A 335 11.45 14.52 -12.19
CA SER A 335 12.47 13.50 -11.94
C SER A 335 11.90 12.39 -11.06
N PHE A 336 11.78 11.17 -11.57
CA PHE A 336 11.39 10.03 -10.74
C PHE A 336 12.53 9.58 -9.82
N LEU A 337 13.79 9.66 -10.27
CA LEU A 337 14.92 9.17 -9.48
C LEU A 337 15.40 10.12 -8.38
N ARG A 338 15.03 11.40 -8.45
CA ARG A 338 15.34 12.38 -7.41
C ARG A 338 14.13 12.74 -6.55
N THR A 339 12.93 12.31 -6.95
CA THR A 339 11.74 12.51 -6.10
C THR A 339 11.88 11.63 -4.87
N ASP A 340 11.53 12.22 -3.73
CA ASP A 340 11.53 11.54 -2.45
C ASP A 340 10.80 10.19 -2.52
N VAL A 341 11.42 9.18 -1.91
CA VAL A 341 10.98 7.79 -1.94
C VAL A 341 9.58 7.64 -1.33
N ASP A 342 9.29 8.36 -0.24
CA ASP A 342 7.97 8.32 0.38
C ASP A 342 6.90 8.94 -0.54
N SER A 343 7.27 9.98 -1.29
CA SER A 343 6.39 10.65 -2.27
C SER A 343 6.01 9.75 -3.45
N ILE A 344 6.96 8.95 -3.96
CA ILE A 344 6.71 7.94 -5.01
C ILE A 344 5.82 6.83 -4.46
N GLY A 345 6.16 6.29 -3.28
CA GLY A 345 5.39 5.21 -2.66
C GLY A 345 3.93 5.57 -2.46
N ALA A 346 3.66 6.76 -1.91
CA ALA A 346 2.30 7.26 -1.69
C ALA A 346 1.52 7.47 -3.00
N ALA A 347 2.16 8.04 -4.03
CA ALA A 347 1.52 8.26 -5.33
C ALA A 347 1.18 6.94 -6.04
N PHE A 348 2.07 5.94 -5.95
CA PHE A 348 1.84 4.59 -6.47
C PHE A 348 0.68 3.91 -5.72
N GLU A 349 0.65 3.99 -4.39
CA GLU A 349 -0.40 3.35 -3.59
C GLU A 349 -1.79 3.92 -3.87
N ASN A 350 -1.94 5.26 -3.81
CA ASN A 350 -3.22 5.91 -4.04
C ASN A 350 -3.79 5.61 -5.42
N PHE A 351 -2.90 5.57 -6.41
CA PHE A 351 -3.28 5.36 -7.79
C PHE A 351 -3.56 3.88 -8.10
N PHE A 352 -2.60 2.98 -7.83
CA PHE A 352 -2.72 1.55 -8.17
C PHE A 352 -3.68 0.80 -7.25
N GLY A 353 -3.74 1.22 -5.98
CA GLY A 353 -4.76 0.71 -5.07
C GLY A 353 -6.16 0.94 -5.61
N ALA A 354 -6.45 2.00 -6.37
CA ALA A 354 -7.77 2.22 -6.96
C ALA A 354 -8.01 1.43 -8.25
N VAL A 355 -7.01 1.33 -9.12
CA VAL A 355 -7.13 0.69 -10.45
C VAL A 355 -7.24 -0.83 -10.35
N PHE A 356 -6.43 -1.47 -9.49
CA PHE A 356 -6.37 -2.93 -9.43
C PHE A 356 -7.44 -3.58 -8.53
N ARG A 357 -8.22 -2.78 -7.79
CA ARG A 357 -9.33 -3.26 -6.93
C ARG A 357 -10.55 -3.75 -7.72
N GLY A 358 -10.71 -3.33 -8.97
CA GLY A 358 -11.93 -3.57 -9.76
C GLY A 358 -11.96 -4.89 -10.52
N GLU A 359 -11.03 -5.10 -11.45
CA GLU A 359 -11.19 -6.12 -12.51
C GLU A 359 -10.38 -7.41 -12.32
N LEU A 360 -9.42 -7.47 -11.37
CA LEU A 360 -8.50 -8.61 -11.24
C LEU A 360 -8.79 -9.56 -10.09
N GLY A 361 -9.69 -9.19 -9.16
CA GLY A 361 -9.94 -9.98 -7.95
C GLY A 361 -8.71 -10.16 -7.04
N GLN A 362 -7.66 -9.36 -7.23
CA GLN A 362 -6.39 -9.49 -6.50
C GLN A 362 -6.36 -8.54 -5.28
N TYR A 363 -6.17 -9.15 -4.10
CA TYR A 363 -6.23 -8.47 -2.81
C TYR A 363 -4.85 -7.92 -2.40
N PHE A 364 -4.57 -6.65 -2.68
CA PHE A 364 -3.34 -6.03 -2.17
C PHE A 364 -3.38 -5.85 -0.65
N THR A 365 -2.25 -6.18 0.00
CA THR A 365 -2.01 -5.90 1.41
C THR A 365 -1.81 -4.40 1.60
N MET A 366 -2.59 -3.79 2.51
CA MET A 366 -2.44 -2.37 2.82
C MET A 366 -1.12 -2.10 3.55
N ARG A 367 -0.54 -0.91 3.32
CA ARG A 367 0.77 -0.52 3.86
C ARG A 367 0.88 -0.66 5.37
N GLN A 368 -0.20 -0.36 6.08
CA GLN A 368 -0.22 -0.45 7.53
C GLN A 368 0.04 -1.89 8.00
N LEU A 369 -0.52 -2.88 7.31
CA LEU A 369 -0.29 -4.28 7.65
C LEU A 369 1.11 -4.72 7.25
N SER A 370 1.56 -4.43 6.02
CA SER A 370 2.90 -4.82 5.57
C SER A 370 4.01 -4.19 6.43
N ARG A 371 3.85 -2.92 6.81
CA ARG A 371 4.79 -2.20 7.67
C ARG A 371 4.88 -2.85 9.04
N PHE A 372 3.75 -3.13 9.67
CA PHE A 372 3.71 -3.80 10.96
C PHE A 372 4.35 -5.19 10.92
N THR A 373 4.03 -5.98 9.88
CA THR A 373 4.62 -7.31 9.71
C THR A 373 6.14 -7.26 9.63
N VAL A 374 6.67 -6.39 8.76
CA VAL A 374 8.12 -6.19 8.60
C VAL A 374 8.76 -5.64 9.88
N ALA A 375 8.09 -4.71 10.58
CA ALA A 375 8.61 -4.06 11.79
C ALA A 375 8.80 -5.04 12.94
N MET A 376 7.89 -6.00 13.09
CA MET A 376 8.00 -7.04 14.12
C MET A 376 9.12 -8.05 13.84
N LEU A 377 9.49 -8.28 12.58
CA LEU A 377 10.63 -9.12 12.21
C LEU A 377 11.99 -8.46 12.48
N GLY A 378 12.02 -7.13 12.59
CA GLY A 378 13.22 -6.37 12.96
C GLY A 378 14.39 -6.57 11.99
N ILE A 379 14.15 -6.34 10.69
CA ILE A 379 15.12 -6.58 9.61
C ILE A 379 16.33 -5.63 9.72
N GLY A 380 17.54 -6.18 9.51
CA GLY A 380 18.79 -5.44 9.40
C GLY A 380 19.43 -5.54 7.99
N GLU A 381 20.48 -4.75 7.77
CA GLU A 381 21.20 -4.67 6.49
C GLU A 381 21.94 -5.97 6.09
N THR A 382 22.16 -6.89 7.04
CA THR A 382 22.81 -8.18 6.80
C THR A 382 21.81 -9.32 6.55
N ASP A 383 20.52 -9.09 6.76
CA ASP A 383 19.49 -10.11 6.62
C ASP A 383 19.25 -10.45 5.16
N TYR A 384 19.05 -11.74 4.85
CA TYR A 384 18.54 -12.17 3.55
C TYR A 384 17.03 -12.34 3.65
N VAL A 385 16.29 -11.55 2.88
CA VAL A 385 14.84 -11.43 2.97
C VAL A 385 14.15 -11.93 1.72
N ILE A 386 12.99 -12.57 1.88
CA ILE A 386 12.17 -13.03 0.75
C ILE A 386 10.67 -12.83 1.00
N ASP A 387 9.96 -12.45 -0.06
CA ASP A 387 8.50 -12.60 -0.17
C ASP A 387 8.15 -13.67 -1.22
N PRO A 388 7.63 -14.86 -0.81
CA PRO A 388 7.33 -15.95 -1.73
C PRO A 388 6.08 -15.68 -2.59
N THR A 389 5.31 -14.63 -2.28
CA THR A 389 4.07 -14.26 -2.98
C THR A 389 4.00 -12.74 -3.10
N ALA A 390 4.99 -12.16 -3.80
CA ALA A 390 5.36 -10.75 -3.69
C ALA A 390 4.28 -9.77 -4.17
N GLY A 391 3.36 -10.18 -5.05
CA GLY A 391 2.35 -9.30 -5.64
C GLY A 391 2.99 -8.09 -6.31
N SER A 392 2.58 -6.88 -5.94
CA SER A 392 3.19 -5.62 -6.41
C SER A 392 4.45 -5.19 -5.63
N GLY A 393 4.96 -6.02 -4.72
CA GLY A 393 6.17 -5.75 -3.94
C GLY A 393 5.95 -4.92 -2.67
N GLY A 394 4.74 -4.91 -2.12
CA GLY A 394 4.38 -4.09 -0.94
C GLY A 394 5.27 -4.37 0.27
N PHE A 395 5.44 -5.64 0.65
CA PHE A 395 6.30 -6.02 1.77
C PHE A 395 7.79 -5.80 1.47
N LEU A 396 8.25 -6.14 0.27
CA LEU A 396 9.64 -5.93 -0.13
C LEU A 396 10.02 -4.45 -0.07
N LEU A 397 9.10 -3.56 -0.49
CA LEU A 397 9.31 -2.13 -0.33
C LEU A 397 9.36 -1.73 1.15
N GLU A 398 8.48 -2.23 2.02
CA GLU A 398 8.56 -1.92 3.46
C GLU A 398 9.89 -2.41 4.07
N ALA A 399 10.41 -3.56 3.65
CA ALA A 399 11.72 -4.05 4.09
C ALA A 399 12.84 -3.09 3.67
N LEU A 400 12.85 -2.63 2.41
CA LEU A 400 13.79 -1.62 1.93
C LEU A 400 13.71 -0.32 2.74
N LEU A 401 12.51 0.24 2.86
CA LEU A 401 12.30 1.52 3.54
C LEU A 401 12.73 1.46 5.01
N GLN A 402 12.37 0.39 5.72
CA GLN A 402 12.71 0.27 7.14
C GLN A 402 14.22 0.09 7.36
N VAL A 403 14.90 -0.69 6.51
CA VAL A 403 16.36 -0.85 6.57
C VAL A 403 17.06 0.45 6.19
N TRP A 404 16.62 1.15 5.15
CA TRP A 404 17.22 2.43 4.77
C TRP A 404 17.05 3.51 5.81
N HIS A 405 15.86 3.64 6.43
CA HIS A 405 15.66 4.57 7.54
C HIS A 405 16.55 4.23 8.73
N LYS A 406 16.80 2.93 8.97
CA LYS A 406 17.73 2.49 10.00
C LYS A 406 19.17 2.88 9.66
N ILE A 407 19.62 2.65 8.42
CA ILE A 407 20.93 3.06 7.92
C ILE A 407 21.08 4.60 8.02
N ASP A 408 20.09 5.36 7.60
CA ASP A 408 20.12 6.84 7.67
C ASP A 408 20.35 7.35 9.09
N ARG A 409 19.72 6.73 10.09
CA ARG A 409 19.93 7.07 11.50
C ARG A 409 21.27 6.58 12.04
N GLU A 410 21.66 5.34 11.75
CA GLU A 410 22.86 4.72 12.32
C GLU A 410 24.16 5.30 11.74
N TYR A 411 24.10 5.78 10.50
CA TYR A 411 25.23 6.38 9.77
C TYR A 411 25.09 7.90 9.63
N GLU A 412 24.24 8.56 10.44
CA GLU A 412 24.04 10.01 10.42
C GLU A 412 25.38 10.76 10.58
N GLY A 413 25.63 11.75 9.71
CA GLY A 413 26.87 12.52 9.69
C GLY A 413 28.03 11.91 8.89
N GLN A 414 27.86 10.71 8.31
CA GLN A 414 28.82 10.14 7.35
C GLN A 414 28.59 10.66 5.93
N SER A 415 29.48 10.31 4.99
CA SER A 415 29.33 10.76 3.62
C SER A 415 28.10 10.12 2.96
N GLU A 416 27.34 10.92 2.22
CA GLU A 416 26.12 10.45 1.54
C GLU A 416 26.42 9.27 0.59
N ASN A 417 27.61 9.23 0.01
CA ASN A 417 28.08 8.14 -0.84
C ASN A 417 28.22 6.80 -0.10
N GLU A 418 28.65 6.81 1.17
CA GLU A 418 28.78 5.59 1.97
C GLU A 418 27.41 5.07 2.40
N ILE A 419 26.53 5.97 2.85
CA ILE A 419 25.13 5.67 3.19
C ILE A 419 24.41 5.05 1.98
N ASN A 420 24.51 5.71 0.82
CA ASN A 420 23.87 5.23 -0.41
C ASN A 420 24.44 3.89 -0.88
N ARG A 421 25.73 3.62 -0.66
CA ARG A 421 26.31 2.31 -0.95
C ARG A 421 25.71 1.22 -0.07
N ALA A 422 25.64 1.43 1.24
CA ALA A 422 25.06 0.45 2.16
C ALA A 422 23.60 0.13 1.80
N LYS A 423 22.80 1.16 1.46
CA LYS A 423 21.43 1.00 0.96
C LYS A 423 21.37 0.18 -0.33
N MET A 424 22.23 0.47 -1.30
CA MET A 424 22.28 -0.25 -2.58
C MET A 424 22.74 -1.69 -2.43
N ASP A 425 23.70 -1.95 -1.55
CA ASP A 425 24.20 -3.31 -1.30
C ASP A 425 23.07 -4.18 -0.76
N PHE A 426 22.37 -3.76 0.30
CA PHE A 426 21.21 -4.48 0.82
C PHE A 426 20.14 -4.72 -0.27
N SER A 427 19.78 -3.67 -1.01
CA SER A 427 18.71 -3.76 -2.01
C SER A 427 19.02 -4.77 -3.11
N ARG A 428 20.26 -4.79 -3.60
CA ARG A 428 20.69 -5.64 -4.71
C ARG A 428 21.03 -7.07 -4.32
N THR A 429 21.58 -7.29 -3.13
CA THR A 429 22.12 -8.62 -2.77
C THR A 429 21.24 -9.40 -1.82
N ASN A 430 20.36 -8.72 -1.06
CA ASN A 430 19.69 -9.32 0.09
C ASN A 430 18.17 -9.40 -0.03
N VAL A 431 17.54 -8.68 -0.96
CA VAL A 431 16.08 -8.67 -1.16
C VAL A 431 15.68 -9.59 -2.30
N PHE A 432 14.73 -10.50 -2.07
CA PHE A 432 14.26 -11.51 -3.02
C PHE A 432 12.74 -11.57 -3.07
N GLY A 433 12.17 -11.96 -4.20
CA GLY A 433 10.72 -12.14 -4.32
C GLY A 433 10.35 -13.17 -5.37
N ILE A 434 9.20 -13.81 -5.19
CA ILE A 434 8.60 -14.72 -6.17
C ILE A 434 7.17 -14.27 -6.42
N GLU A 435 6.77 -14.18 -7.69
CA GLU A 435 5.41 -13.84 -8.10
C GLU A 435 4.98 -14.72 -9.27
N ILE A 436 3.87 -15.44 -9.09
CA ILE A 436 3.37 -16.38 -10.09
C ILE A 436 2.81 -15.68 -11.32
N HIS A 437 2.28 -14.45 -11.18
CA HIS A 437 1.69 -13.71 -12.28
C HIS A 437 2.69 -12.74 -12.92
N ASP A 438 3.06 -12.96 -14.20
CA ASP A 438 4.03 -12.15 -14.95
C ASP A 438 3.80 -10.63 -14.82
N ILE A 439 2.57 -10.14 -15.08
CA ILE A 439 2.28 -8.69 -14.97
C ILE A 439 2.54 -8.16 -13.57
N LEU A 440 2.07 -8.83 -12.50
CA LEU A 440 2.33 -8.41 -11.11
C LEU A 440 3.82 -8.43 -10.79
N GLY A 441 4.54 -9.46 -11.24
CA GLY A 441 5.99 -9.54 -11.12
C GLY A 441 6.69 -8.35 -11.77
N ARG A 442 6.22 -7.88 -12.94
CA ARG A 442 6.70 -6.63 -13.56
C ARG A 442 6.38 -5.40 -12.71
N ILE A 443 5.20 -5.33 -12.09
CA ILE A 443 4.85 -4.23 -11.17
C ILE A 443 5.82 -4.19 -10.01
N CYS A 444 6.05 -5.35 -9.37
CA CYS A 444 6.99 -5.51 -8.27
C CYS A 444 8.38 -5.01 -8.67
N LYS A 445 8.91 -5.48 -9.81
CA LYS A 445 10.22 -5.04 -10.32
C LYS A 445 10.29 -3.54 -10.54
N ILE A 446 9.29 -2.94 -11.19
CA ILE A 446 9.27 -1.50 -11.44
C ILE A 446 9.17 -0.71 -10.13
N ASN A 447 8.32 -1.16 -9.20
CA ASN A 447 8.17 -0.55 -7.89
C ASN A 447 9.53 -0.50 -7.16
N LEU A 448 10.23 -1.64 -7.08
CA LEU A 448 11.56 -1.71 -6.47
C LEU A 448 12.64 -0.95 -7.25
N LEU A 449 12.52 -0.85 -8.58
CA LEU A 449 13.46 -0.11 -9.43
C LEU A 449 13.40 1.40 -9.19
N LEU A 450 12.19 1.94 -8.99
CA LEU A 450 11.98 3.36 -8.70
C LEU A 450 12.61 3.75 -7.36
N HIS A 451 12.68 2.80 -6.44
CA HIS A 451 13.35 2.95 -5.15
C HIS A 451 14.78 2.39 -5.24
N HIS A 452 15.58 2.83 -6.22
CA HIS A 452 17.05 2.65 -6.20
C HIS A 452 17.61 1.22 -6.06
N ASP A 453 16.86 0.21 -6.55
CA ASP A 453 17.33 -1.09 -7.07
C ASP A 453 17.34 -2.31 -6.12
N GLY A 454 16.19 -3.01 -6.04
CA GLY A 454 16.08 -4.42 -5.57
C GLY A 454 15.34 -5.36 -6.54
N HIS A 455 15.18 -4.95 -7.79
CA HIS A 455 14.37 -5.65 -8.79
C HIS A 455 15.06 -6.89 -9.41
N THR A 456 16.39 -7.00 -9.29
CA THR A 456 17.20 -8.03 -9.95
C THR A 456 16.93 -9.45 -9.45
N ASN A 457 16.37 -9.57 -8.26
CA ASN A 457 16.18 -10.84 -7.55
C ASN A 457 14.69 -11.24 -7.45
N ILE A 458 13.86 -10.68 -8.32
CA ILE A 458 12.44 -10.99 -8.41
C ILE A 458 12.21 -12.03 -9.51
N GLU A 459 11.80 -13.23 -9.11
CA GLU A 459 11.32 -14.26 -10.01
C GLU A 459 9.84 -13.97 -10.34
N ALA A 460 9.52 -13.83 -11.62
CA ALA A 460 8.16 -13.61 -12.10
C ALA A 460 7.73 -14.79 -13.00
N ASP A 461 6.43 -14.98 -13.16
CA ASP A 461 5.85 -16.05 -14.00
C ASP A 461 6.19 -17.46 -13.48
N ARG A 462 6.31 -17.60 -12.15
CA ARG A 462 6.64 -18.88 -11.51
C ARG A 462 6.11 -18.95 -10.09
N SER A 463 5.56 -20.10 -9.73
CA SER A 463 5.11 -20.39 -8.37
C SER A 463 6.27 -20.59 -7.40
N CYS A 464 6.11 -20.16 -6.15
CA CYS A 464 7.08 -20.43 -5.08
C CYS A 464 7.18 -21.91 -4.68
N LEU A 465 6.20 -22.74 -5.07
CA LEU A 465 6.18 -24.18 -4.78
C LEU A 465 7.07 -24.98 -5.75
N ASP A 466 7.51 -24.36 -6.86
CA ASP A 466 8.48 -24.94 -7.79
C ASP A 466 9.85 -25.15 -7.11
N VAL A 467 10.74 -25.88 -7.76
CA VAL A 467 12.10 -26.18 -7.30
C VAL A 467 13.16 -25.75 -8.31
N VAL A 468 12.75 -25.25 -9.48
CA VAL A 468 13.64 -24.74 -10.53
C VAL A 468 13.35 -23.26 -10.79
N PHE A 469 14.31 -22.41 -10.46
CA PHE A 469 14.25 -20.96 -10.59
C PHE A 469 15.44 -20.44 -11.41
N ALA A 470 15.29 -19.28 -12.05
CA ALA A 470 16.39 -18.61 -12.74
C ALA A 470 17.48 -18.17 -11.74
N HIS A 471 17.08 -17.68 -10.57
CA HIS A 471 18.02 -17.24 -9.54
C HIS A 471 18.57 -18.43 -8.70
N PRO A 472 19.90 -18.70 -8.66
CA PRO A 472 20.47 -19.86 -7.97
C PRO A 472 20.24 -19.93 -6.46
N ARG A 473 19.98 -18.79 -5.79
CA ARG A 473 19.65 -18.77 -4.35
C ARG A 473 18.26 -19.35 -4.06
N LEU A 474 17.32 -19.26 -5.01
CA LEU A 474 15.97 -19.82 -4.87
C LEU A 474 15.96 -21.34 -5.11
N ASN A 475 16.99 -21.85 -5.81
CA ASN A 475 17.16 -23.28 -6.07
C ASN A 475 17.69 -24.03 -4.84
N PRO A 476 17.32 -25.32 -4.69
CA PRO A 476 17.90 -26.22 -3.70
C PRO A 476 19.45 -26.25 -3.74
N PRO A 477 20.13 -26.52 -2.61
CA PRO A 477 19.58 -26.83 -1.29
C PRO A 477 18.84 -25.64 -0.67
N LYS A 478 17.78 -25.95 0.08
CA LYS A 478 16.94 -25.01 0.86
C LYS A 478 17.77 -24.38 2.01
N ASP A 479 17.17 -23.56 2.89
CA ASP A 479 17.85 -22.90 4.03
C ASP A 479 18.76 -21.70 3.69
N LYS A 480 18.25 -20.64 3.05
CA LYS A 480 19.09 -19.50 2.58
C LYS A 480 18.63 -18.10 3.02
N PHE A 481 17.51 -18.01 3.73
CA PHE A 481 16.90 -16.73 4.11
C PHE A 481 16.81 -16.60 5.62
N THR A 482 17.24 -15.46 6.14
CA THR A 482 17.17 -15.15 7.58
C THR A 482 15.78 -14.64 7.95
N LYS A 483 15.09 -13.95 7.01
CA LYS A 483 13.75 -13.40 7.21
C LYS A 483 12.84 -13.71 6.03
N LEU A 484 11.58 -14.00 6.30
CA LEU A 484 10.55 -14.16 5.28
C LEU A 484 9.27 -13.43 5.69
N PHE A 485 8.59 -12.81 4.74
CA PHE A 485 7.31 -12.17 5.01
C PHE A 485 6.41 -12.29 3.80
N GLY A 486 5.11 -12.09 3.97
CA GLY A 486 4.20 -12.14 2.84
C GLY A 486 2.74 -12.32 3.23
N ASN A 487 1.92 -12.37 2.20
CA ASN A 487 0.48 -12.62 2.27
C ASN A 487 0.12 -13.63 1.19
N PRO A 488 0.23 -14.95 1.47
CA PRO A 488 -0.11 -16.00 0.51
C PRO A 488 -1.57 -15.86 0.02
N PRO A 489 -1.88 -16.30 -1.21
CA PRO A 489 -3.27 -16.36 -1.67
C PRO A 489 -4.12 -17.26 -0.76
N PHE A 490 -5.39 -16.92 -0.57
CA PHE A 490 -6.31 -17.65 0.29
C PHE A 490 -7.50 -18.20 -0.50
N GLY A 491 -7.91 -19.42 -0.16
CA GLY A 491 -9.15 -20.01 -0.68
C GLY A 491 -9.01 -20.76 -2.00
N ASP A 492 -7.81 -20.77 -2.57
CA ASP A 492 -7.44 -21.66 -3.68
C ASP A 492 -6.96 -23.02 -3.15
N GLU A 493 -7.15 -24.08 -3.94
CA GLU A 493 -6.68 -25.43 -3.63
C GLU A 493 -5.60 -25.85 -4.64
N VAL A 494 -4.47 -26.34 -4.15
CA VAL A 494 -3.44 -26.99 -4.97
C VAL A 494 -3.75 -28.49 -5.04
N GLN A 495 -3.77 -29.04 -6.24
CA GLN A 495 -4.10 -30.44 -6.50
C GLN A 495 -2.87 -31.22 -6.97
N ALA A 496 -2.88 -32.54 -6.76
CA ALA A 496 -1.83 -33.40 -7.31
C ALA A 496 -1.84 -33.32 -8.86
N GLY A 497 -0.67 -33.05 -9.46
CA GLY A 497 -0.53 -32.84 -10.92
C GLY A 497 -0.88 -31.44 -11.41
N ASP A 498 -1.05 -30.46 -10.52
CA ASP A 498 -1.20 -29.04 -10.86
C ASP A 498 0.16 -28.42 -11.22
N ASP A 499 0.57 -28.60 -12.48
CA ASP A 499 1.89 -28.14 -12.97
C ASP A 499 2.04 -26.61 -12.93
N ASP A 500 0.94 -25.84 -13.03
CA ASP A 500 0.97 -24.37 -12.96
C ASP A 500 1.39 -23.89 -11.56
N HIS A 501 0.89 -24.56 -10.50
CA HIS A 501 1.27 -24.25 -9.12
C HIS A 501 2.52 -24.99 -8.66
N LEU A 502 2.74 -26.24 -9.04
CA LEU A 502 3.82 -27.08 -8.51
C LEU A 502 5.10 -27.03 -9.35
N GLY A 503 5.02 -26.64 -10.62
CA GLY A 503 6.16 -26.65 -11.54
C GLY A 503 6.80 -28.04 -11.62
N ALA A 504 8.11 -28.12 -11.35
CA ALA A 504 8.84 -29.39 -11.35
C ALA A 504 8.72 -30.19 -10.03
N ASN A 505 7.90 -29.72 -9.08
CA ASN A 505 7.70 -30.34 -7.78
C ASN A 505 6.43 -31.20 -7.75
N THR A 506 6.21 -31.97 -6.68
CA THR A 506 4.96 -32.74 -6.51
C THR A 506 4.29 -32.45 -5.17
N LEU A 507 2.98 -32.68 -5.08
CA LEU A 507 2.21 -32.41 -3.86
C LEU A 507 2.66 -33.30 -2.70
N GLU A 508 3.05 -34.55 -2.98
CA GLU A 508 3.53 -35.53 -1.99
C GLU A 508 4.86 -35.11 -1.35
N SER A 509 5.55 -34.13 -1.92
CA SER A 509 6.78 -33.57 -1.35
C SER A 509 6.52 -32.69 -0.12
N PHE A 510 5.25 -32.33 0.16
CA PHE A 510 4.83 -31.52 1.30
C PHE A 510 4.23 -32.39 2.41
N LYS A 511 4.77 -32.28 3.63
CA LYS A 511 4.29 -33.02 4.80
C LYS A 511 2.86 -32.68 5.17
N VAL A 512 2.46 -31.41 5.00
CA VAL A 512 1.07 -30.99 5.27
C VAL A 512 0.08 -31.54 4.25
N ALA A 513 0.55 -32.10 3.13
CA ALA A 513 -0.26 -32.74 2.10
C ALA A 513 -0.22 -34.27 2.16
N ASP A 514 0.40 -34.86 3.17
CA ASP A 514 0.52 -36.31 3.29
C ASP A 514 -0.86 -37.00 3.23
N ASN A 515 -0.95 -38.04 2.39
CA ASN A 515 -2.18 -38.78 2.08
C ASN A 515 -3.37 -37.94 1.57
N ARG A 516 -3.11 -36.79 0.93
CA ARG A 516 -4.16 -35.94 0.32
C ARG A 516 -3.93 -35.73 -1.18
N THR A 517 -5.01 -35.66 -1.93
CA THR A 517 -4.99 -35.33 -3.37
C THR A 517 -5.15 -33.83 -3.64
N LYS A 518 -5.56 -33.06 -2.64
CA LYS A 518 -5.73 -31.61 -2.69
C LYS A 518 -5.58 -30.96 -1.32
N VAL A 519 -5.04 -29.75 -1.29
CA VAL A 519 -4.83 -28.96 -0.06
C VAL A 519 -5.02 -27.47 -0.35
N ALA A 520 -5.40 -26.70 0.67
CA ALA A 520 -5.42 -25.24 0.55
C ALA A 520 -4.01 -24.69 0.23
N SER A 521 -3.91 -23.75 -0.71
CA SER A 521 -2.62 -23.25 -1.21
C SER A 521 -1.77 -22.63 -0.09
N GLU A 522 -2.38 -21.91 0.84
CA GLU A 522 -1.70 -21.30 1.97
C GLU A 522 -1.01 -22.31 2.90
N HIS A 523 -1.47 -23.57 2.96
CA HIS A 523 -0.85 -24.60 3.79
C HIS A 523 0.51 -25.03 3.24
N VAL A 524 0.60 -25.29 1.93
CA VAL A 524 1.86 -25.70 1.29
C VAL A 524 2.80 -24.53 1.07
N ILE A 525 2.29 -23.32 0.88
CA ILE A 525 3.10 -22.10 0.85
C ILE A 525 3.72 -21.82 2.22
N LEU A 526 2.99 -22.08 3.32
CA LEU A 526 3.55 -21.99 4.68
C LEU A 526 4.68 -22.99 4.90
N GLU A 527 4.50 -24.26 4.54
CA GLU A 527 5.57 -25.26 4.61
C GLU A 527 6.77 -24.87 3.74
N ARG A 528 6.51 -24.40 2.51
CA ARG A 528 7.56 -23.89 1.62
C ARG A 528 8.30 -22.68 2.20
N SER A 529 7.60 -21.82 2.91
CA SER A 529 8.20 -20.65 3.56
C SER A 529 9.15 -21.07 4.68
N VAL A 530 8.77 -22.07 5.49
CA VAL A 530 9.66 -22.66 6.50
C VAL A 530 10.87 -23.34 5.86
N ASP A 531 10.69 -23.96 4.69
CA ASP A 531 11.79 -24.56 3.94
C ASP A 531 12.80 -23.51 3.42
N PHE A 532 12.35 -22.33 2.99
CA PHE A 532 13.26 -21.27 2.54
C PHE A 532 14.14 -20.70 3.66
N LEU A 533 13.64 -20.70 4.90
CA LEU A 533 14.36 -20.17 6.05
C LEU A 533 15.59 -21.02 6.41
N GLU A 534 16.69 -20.36 6.74
CA GLU A 534 17.81 -21.02 7.41
C GLU A 534 17.45 -21.45 8.85
N PRO A 535 18.18 -22.38 9.48
CA PRO A 535 17.97 -22.70 10.90
C PRO A 535 18.07 -21.44 11.77
N GLY A 536 17.01 -21.15 12.53
CA GLY A 536 16.88 -19.91 13.31
C GLY A 536 16.31 -18.71 12.56
N GLY A 537 16.06 -18.81 11.25
CA GLY A 537 15.38 -17.78 10.47
C GLY A 537 13.93 -17.57 10.93
N GLU A 538 13.42 -16.36 10.74
CA GLU A 538 12.10 -15.93 11.22
C GLU A 538 11.18 -15.58 10.05
N LEU A 539 9.90 -15.92 10.13
CA LEU A 539 8.88 -15.49 9.17
C LEU A 539 7.72 -14.74 9.81
N GLY A 540 7.10 -13.85 9.02
CA GLY A 540 5.87 -13.13 9.35
C GLY A 540 4.87 -13.25 8.21
N LEU A 541 3.86 -14.12 8.35
CA LEU A 541 2.88 -14.40 7.29
C LEU A 541 1.46 -14.02 7.71
N ILE A 542 0.75 -13.34 6.82
CA ILE A 542 -0.69 -13.11 6.97
C ILE A 542 -1.43 -14.38 6.52
N LEU A 543 -2.25 -14.96 7.39
CA LEU A 543 -2.93 -16.24 7.17
C LEU A 543 -4.41 -16.14 7.58
N PRO A 544 -5.31 -16.97 7.02
CA PRO A 544 -6.71 -16.97 7.40
C PRO A 544 -6.88 -17.46 8.84
N ASP A 545 -7.80 -16.83 9.60
CA ASP A 545 -8.02 -17.15 11.02
C ASP A 545 -8.40 -18.63 11.23
N GLY A 546 -8.99 -19.24 10.19
CA GLY A 546 -9.34 -20.67 10.16
C GLY A 546 -8.15 -21.60 10.37
N LEU A 547 -6.93 -21.24 9.92
CA LEU A 547 -5.73 -22.05 10.14
C LEU A 547 -5.44 -22.25 11.64
N PHE A 548 -5.75 -21.23 12.44
CA PHE A 548 -5.49 -21.22 13.88
C PHE A 548 -6.61 -21.81 14.72
N ASN A 549 -7.86 -21.87 14.21
CA ASN A 549 -9.04 -22.22 15.01
C ASN A 549 -9.93 -23.34 14.45
N ASN A 550 -9.87 -23.68 13.15
CA ASN A 550 -10.72 -24.72 12.59
C ASN A 550 -10.41 -26.08 13.22
N GLN A 551 -11.47 -26.82 13.54
CA GLN A 551 -11.37 -28.13 14.18
C GLN A 551 -11.54 -29.26 13.16
N GLY A 552 -11.03 -30.45 13.51
CA GLY A 552 -11.19 -31.66 12.73
C GLY A 552 -10.23 -31.80 11.55
N GLU A 553 -9.81 -33.04 11.30
CA GLU A 553 -8.81 -33.40 10.29
C GLU A 553 -9.27 -33.07 8.86
N GLN A 554 -10.57 -33.03 8.58
CA GLN A 554 -11.08 -32.67 7.25
C GLN A 554 -10.57 -31.29 6.77
N SER A 555 -10.43 -30.33 7.67
CA SER A 555 -9.93 -28.98 7.36
C SER A 555 -8.43 -28.90 7.04
N ASN A 556 -7.65 -29.94 7.39
CA ASN A 556 -6.19 -29.94 7.43
C ASN A 556 -5.52 -28.99 8.43
N CYS A 557 -6.25 -28.04 9.03
CA CYS A 557 -5.68 -27.04 9.92
C CYS A 557 -5.00 -27.65 11.17
N PRO A 558 -5.51 -28.71 11.83
CA PRO A 558 -4.76 -29.43 12.88
C PRO A 558 -3.39 -29.96 12.41
N SER A 559 -3.33 -30.57 11.22
CA SER A 559 -2.08 -31.09 10.64
C SER A 559 -1.04 -29.99 10.42
N VAL A 560 -1.47 -28.83 9.92
CA VAL A 560 -0.60 -27.66 9.74
C VAL A 560 -0.06 -27.15 11.08
N ARG A 561 -0.88 -27.16 12.14
CA ARG A 561 -0.44 -26.76 13.49
C ARG A 561 0.55 -27.75 14.09
N ARG A 562 0.36 -29.06 13.88
CA ARG A 562 1.36 -30.10 14.20
C ARG A 562 2.66 -29.86 13.44
N TYR A 563 2.59 -29.53 12.14
CA TYR A 563 3.77 -29.18 11.37
C TYR A 563 4.53 -27.98 11.97
N LEU A 564 3.83 -26.90 12.33
CA LEU A 564 4.45 -25.72 12.96
C LEU A 564 5.13 -26.10 14.28
N ALA A 565 4.41 -26.77 15.18
CA ALA A 565 4.92 -27.18 16.50
C ALA A 565 6.18 -28.06 16.40
N LYS A 566 6.25 -28.93 15.37
CA LYS A 566 7.37 -29.86 15.17
C LYS A 566 8.58 -29.22 14.48
N ASN A 567 8.46 -28.04 13.85
CA ASN A 567 9.52 -27.49 13.00
C ASN A 567 10.05 -26.11 13.43
N GLY A 568 9.49 -25.50 14.48
CA GLY A 568 9.97 -24.23 14.99
C GLY A 568 9.23 -23.72 16.21
N LEU A 569 9.54 -22.47 16.55
CA LEU A 569 8.97 -21.73 17.67
C LEU A 569 7.91 -20.76 17.13
N ILE A 570 6.69 -20.85 17.64
CA ILE A 570 5.66 -19.86 17.35
C ILE A 570 5.94 -18.65 18.25
N GLU A 571 6.48 -17.57 17.71
CA GLU A 571 6.90 -16.43 18.54
C GLU A 571 5.72 -15.52 18.86
N ALA A 572 4.85 -15.27 17.88
CA ALA A 572 3.67 -14.45 18.07
C ALA A 572 2.53 -14.80 17.12
N ILE A 573 1.31 -14.53 17.55
CA ILE A 573 0.12 -14.50 16.69
C ILE A 573 -0.66 -13.22 17.00
N VAL A 574 -0.87 -12.40 15.96
CA VAL A 574 -1.60 -11.13 16.06
C VAL A 574 -2.89 -11.24 15.25
N SER A 575 -4.04 -11.25 15.94
CA SER A 575 -5.34 -11.33 15.28
C SER A 575 -5.75 -9.97 14.72
N LEU A 576 -6.14 -9.94 13.44
CA LEU A 576 -6.58 -8.73 12.76
C LEU A 576 -8.11 -8.59 12.79
N PRO A 577 -8.66 -7.37 12.70
CA PRO A 577 -10.09 -7.16 12.66
C PRO A 577 -10.69 -7.67 11.35
N ASP A 578 -11.97 -8.07 11.39
CA ASP A 578 -12.72 -8.63 10.25
C ASP A 578 -12.77 -7.73 9.01
N TYR A 579 -12.47 -6.45 9.16
CA TYR A 579 -12.49 -5.49 8.08
C TYR A 579 -11.10 -5.21 7.47
N ALA A 580 -10.03 -5.80 8.03
CA ALA A 580 -8.66 -5.56 7.62
C ALA A 580 -8.46 -5.75 6.10
N PHE A 581 -9.15 -6.71 5.48
CA PHE A 581 -9.08 -6.95 4.05
C PHE A 581 -10.40 -6.72 3.29
N ARG A 582 -11.44 -6.19 3.95
CA ARG A 582 -12.76 -5.95 3.32
C ARG A 582 -12.70 -4.98 2.15
N LYS A 583 -11.89 -3.92 2.26
CA LYS A 583 -11.68 -2.95 1.17
C LYS A 583 -11.01 -3.59 -0.04
N SER A 584 -10.11 -4.54 0.20
CA SER A 584 -9.49 -5.29 -0.89
C SER A 584 -10.53 -6.19 -1.58
N GLY A 585 -11.58 -6.60 -0.85
CA GLY A 585 -12.72 -7.40 -1.30
C GLY A 585 -12.77 -8.80 -0.66
N ALA A 586 -11.77 -9.13 0.17
CA ALA A 586 -11.77 -10.36 0.94
C ALA A 586 -12.67 -10.21 2.17
N GLN A 587 -13.53 -11.21 2.39
CA GLN A 587 -14.41 -11.23 3.56
C GLN A 587 -13.78 -11.93 4.78
N ASN A 588 -12.64 -12.60 4.56
CA ASN A 588 -12.01 -13.49 5.53
C ASN A 588 -11.32 -12.71 6.64
N LYS A 589 -11.57 -13.10 7.88
CA LYS A 589 -10.75 -12.67 9.01
C LYS A 589 -9.39 -13.34 8.91
N THR A 590 -8.34 -12.58 9.17
CA THR A 590 -6.95 -13.02 9.09
C THR A 590 -6.22 -12.74 10.39
N SER A 591 -5.10 -13.43 10.58
CA SER A 591 -4.16 -13.23 11.68
C SER A 591 -2.75 -13.28 11.11
N ILE A 592 -1.80 -12.62 11.77
CA ILE A 592 -0.38 -12.62 11.39
C ILE A 592 0.35 -13.63 12.27
N LEU A 593 0.98 -14.63 11.65
CA LEU A 593 1.84 -15.60 12.30
C LEU A 593 3.29 -15.12 12.25
N TYR A 594 3.93 -15.04 13.41
CA TYR A 594 5.38 -14.91 13.54
C TYR A 594 5.95 -16.23 14.03
N PHE A 595 6.89 -16.78 13.27
CA PHE A 595 7.42 -18.12 13.50
C PHE A 595 8.91 -18.14 13.25
N ARG A 596 9.67 -18.83 14.11
CA ARG A 596 11.11 -19.03 13.96
C ARG A 596 11.42 -20.49 13.73
N LYS A 597 12.08 -20.82 12.61
CA LYS A 597 12.52 -22.18 12.32
C LYS A 597 13.49 -22.65 13.41
N PHE A 598 13.36 -23.91 13.83
CA PHE A 598 14.27 -24.46 14.83
C PHE A 598 15.73 -24.33 14.37
N GLN A 599 16.59 -23.93 15.32
CA GLN A 599 18.01 -24.20 15.20
C GLN A 599 18.25 -25.72 15.14
N LYS A 600 19.36 -26.14 14.54
CA LYS A 600 19.68 -27.58 14.41
C LYS A 600 19.64 -28.30 15.77
N TRP A 601 20.20 -27.67 16.81
CA TRP A 601 20.21 -28.23 18.16
C TRP A 601 18.81 -28.27 18.80
N GLN A 602 17.96 -27.26 18.56
CA GLN A 602 16.57 -27.24 19.05
C GLN A 602 15.77 -28.36 18.39
N LYS A 603 15.94 -28.57 17.08
CA LYS A 603 15.28 -29.66 16.36
C LYS A 603 15.70 -31.03 16.91
N THR A 604 16.99 -31.22 17.20
CA THR A 604 17.48 -32.45 17.82
C THR A 604 16.90 -32.66 19.22
N ALA A 605 16.90 -31.62 20.06
CA ALA A 605 16.34 -31.71 21.41
C ALA A 605 14.82 -31.97 21.41
N PHE A 606 14.08 -31.31 20.52
CA PHE A 606 12.65 -31.56 20.33
C PHE A 606 12.39 -33.00 19.91
N ASN A 607 13.09 -33.49 18.87
CA ASN A 607 12.92 -34.83 18.36
C ASN A 607 13.26 -35.89 19.42
N GLN A 608 14.30 -35.67 20.23
CA GLN A 608 14.67 -36.60 21.30
C GLN A 608 13.50 -36.80 22.28
N VAL A 609 12.93 -35.73 22.81
CA VAL A 609 11.81 -35.81 23.76
C VAL A 609 10.56 -36.39 23.09
N TYR A 610 10.30 -35.99 21.85
CA TYR A 610 9.16 -36.46 21.07
C TYR A 610 9.25 -37.97 20.78
N ASP A 611 10.39 -38.45 20.28
CA ASP A 611 10.61 -39.85 19.94
C ASP A 611 10.62 -40.73 21.20
N GLU A 612 11.27 -40.28 22.29
CA GLU A 612 11.24 -40.97 23.59
C GLU A 612 9.81 -41.09 24.15
N ALA A 613 8.96 -40.05 23.99
CA ALA A 613 7.57 -40.11 24.41
C ALA A 613 6.75 -41.13 23.61
N LEU A 614 6.94 -41.18 22.28
CA LEU A 614 6.29 -42.18 21.42
C LEU A 614 6.73 -43.61 21.74
N GLU A 615 8.03 -43.83 21.98
CA GLU A 615 8.56 -45.14 22.39
C GLU A 615 7.98 -45.61 23.73
N ASN A 616 7.67 -44.67 24.63
CA ASN A 616 7.00 -44.92 25.90
C ASN A 616 5.46 -45.03 25.78
N GLY A 617 4.90 -45.00 24.57
CA GLY A 617 3.48 -45.24 24.30
C GLY A 617 2.57 -44.01 24.35
N ALA A 618 3.13 -42.79 24.38
CA ALA A 618 2.34 -41.57 24.25
C ALA A 618 1.72 -41.45 22.85
N SER A 619 0.57 -40.80 22.74
CA SER A 619 0.01 -40.36 21.46
C SER A 619 0.88 -39.26 20.81
N GLU A 620 0.71 -39.02 19.50
CA GLU A 620 1.43 -37.93 18.81
C GLU A 620 1.20 -36.57 19.50
N GLU A 621 -0.03 -36.28 19.91
CA GLU A 621 -0.39 -34.99 20.53
C GLU A 621 0.25 -34.82 21.92
N GLU A 622 0.34 -35.90 22.70
CA GLU A 622 1.03 -35.92 24.00
C GLU A 622 2.54 -35.77 23.83
N ALA A 623 3.13 -36.45 22.84
CA ALA A 623 4.55 -36.34 22.53
C ALA A 623 4.94 -34.91 22.10
N VAL A 624 4.10 -34.25 21.28
CA VAL A 624 4.30 -32.83 20.94
C VAL A 624 4.20 -31.96 22.19
N ALA A 625 3.19 -32.18 23.05
CA ALA A 625 3.04 -31.40 24.28
C ALA A 625 4.26 -31.51 25.21
N MET A 626 4.78 -32.73 25.42
CA MET A 626 5.98 -32.96 26.22
C MET A 626 7.23 -32.30 25.63
N ALA A 627 7.39 -32.36 24.30
CA ALA A 627 8.50 -31.72 23.62
C ALA A 627 8.41 -30.18 23.70
N LEU A 628 7.20 -29.60 23.60
CA LEU A 628 6.98 -28.17 23.77
C LEU A 628 7.26 -27.71 25.21
N ASP A 629 6.85 -28.50 26.22
CA ASP A 629 7.19 -28.24 27.62
C ASP A 629 8.71 -28.23 27.86
N ALA A 630 9.42 -29.18 27.24
CA ALA A 630 10.87 -29.27 27.34
C ALA A 630 11.61 -28.12 26.63
N MET A 631 11.00 -27.50 25.61
CA MET A 631 11.56 -26.31 24.96
C MET A 631 11.43 -25.04 25.81
N ASP A 632 10.47 -25.01 26.75
CA ASP A 632 10.25 -23.96 27.74
C ASP A 632 10.31 -22.53 27.15
N TYR A 633 9.39 -22.24 26.21
CA TYR A 633 9.27 -20.91 25.62
C TYR A 633 7.82 -20.41 25.64
N LYS A 634 7.68 -19.08 25.59
CA LYS A 634 6.38 -18.40 25.55
C LYS A 634 6.04 -17.90 24.17
N VAL A 635 4.73 -17.82 23.91
CA VAL A 635 4.12 -17.29 22.70
C VAL A 635 3.40 -15.99 23.02
N PHE A 636 3.65 -14.95 22.23
CA PHE A 636 2.94 -13.67 22.35
C PHE A 636 1.64 -13.70 21.55
N LEU A 637 0.50 -13.43 22.20
CA LEU A 637 -0.81 -13.36 21.55
C LEU A 637 -1.37 -11.95 21.68
N ALA A 638 -1.88 -11.39 20.59
CA ALA A 638 -2.53 -10.08 20.60
C ALA A 638 -3.76 -10.03 19.68
N GLU A 639 -4.72 -9.15 19.99
CA GLU A 639 -5.86 -8.84 19.12
C GLU A 639 -5.90 -7.34 18.82
N ALA A 640 -5.80 -6.98 17.53
CA ALA A 640 -5.94 -5.61 17.06
C ALA A 640 -7.40 -5.28 16.76
N ASN A 641 -7.88 -4.15 17.28
CA ASN A 641 -9.20 -3.61 16.92
C ASN A 641 -9.08 -2.58 15.79
N TRP A 642 -7.98 -1.84 15.78
CA TRP A 642 -7.71 -0.77 14.83
C TRP A 642 -6.38 -0.98 14.10
N VAL A 643 -6.38 -0.76 12.78
CA VAL A 643 -5.24 -1.05 11.89
C VAL A 643 -4.82 0.15 11.03
N GLY A 644 -5.22 1.37 11.41
CA GLY A 644 -4.89 2.61 10.68
C GLY A 644 -5.80 2.93 9.49
N TYR A 645 -6.91 2.20 9.34
CA TYR A 645 -7.96 2.48 8.36
C TYR A 645 -9.31 1.92 8.82
N THR A 646 -10.39 2.43 8.23
CA THR A 646 -11.79 2.04 8.51
C THR A 646 -12.22 0.83 7.67
N SER A 647 -13.43 0.32 7.89
CA SER A 647 -13.97 -0.81 7.11
C SER A 647 -14.18 -0.50 5.61
N THR A 648 -14.30 0.77 5.24
CA THR A 648 -14.31 1.25 3.85
C THR A 648 -12.90 1.53 3.32
N GLY A 649 -11.89 1.31 4.14
CA GLY A 649 -10.48 1.50 3.83
C GLY A 649 -10.04 2.95 3.73
N ILE A 650 -10.80 3.87 4.31
CA ILE A 650 -10.38 5.27 4.50
C ILE A 650 -9.34 5.30 5.62
N HIS A 651 -8.26 6.06 5.43
CA HIS A 651 -7.21 6.26 6.44
C HIS A 651 -7.80 6.69 7.78
N SER A 652 -7.24 6.17 8.88
CA SER A 652 -7.65 6.49 10.24
C SER A 652 -6.43 6.65 11.12
N ASP A 653 -6.49 7.59 12.06
CA ASP A 653 -5.44 7.78 13.06
C ASP A 653 -5.48 6.69 14.16
N LEU A 654 -6.58 5.90 14.22
CA LEU A 654 -6.70 4.78 15.14
C LEU A 654 -5.90 3.58 14.60
N ASN A 655 -4.82 3.24 15.30
CA ASN A 655 -3.96 2.11 14.96
C ASN A 655 -3.37 1.47 16.22
N ASP A 656 -3.80 0.24 16.52
CA ASP A 656 -3.28 -0.55 17.65
C ASP A 656 -1.95 -1.21 17.30
N LEU A 657 -1.64 -1.39 16.01
CA LEU A 657 -0.47 -2.13 15.55
C LEU A 657 0.83 -1.41 15.87
N TYR A 658 0.90 -0.12 15.54
CA TYR A 658 2.08 0.73 15.71
C TYR A 658 1.73 2.23 15.63
N ARG A 659 2.62 3.07 16.14
CA ARG A 659 2.61 4.53 15.95
C ARG A 659 3.46 4.89 14.73
N GLY A 660 2.91 5.73 13.86
CA GLY A 660 3.62 6.26 12.69
C GLY A 660 3.74 7.78 12.72
N SER A 661 4.65 8.32 11.90
CA SER A 661 4.79 9.76 11.65
C SER A 661 4.20 10.16 10.30
N ALA A 662 4.19 11.47 10.01
CA ALA A 662 3.95 11.97 8.66
C ALA A 662 4.88 11.28 7.65
N GLY A 663 4.36 10.97 6.46
CA GLY A 663 5.08 10.18 5.43
C GLY A 663 5.02 8.66 5.65
N GLY A 664 4.40 8.17 6.73
CA GLY A 664 4.26 6.75 6.98
C GLY A 664 5.49 6.09 7.61
N ARG A 665 6.40 6.84 8.25
CA ARG A 665 7.53 6.23 8.95
C ARG A 665 7.10 5.69 10.31
N LEU A 666 7.83 4.70 10.84
CA LEU A 666 7.67 4.27 12.23
C LEU A 666 8.35 5.28 13.14
N VAL A 667 7.67 5.69 14.22
CA VAL A 667 8.34 6.43 15.30
C VAL A 667 9.10 5.47 16.22
N ASP A 668 10.13 5.95 16.92
CA ASP A 668 10.91 5.09 17.81
C ASP A 668 10.11 4.67 19.05
N ASP A 669 9.34 5.60 19.63
CA ASP A 669 8.43 5.32 20.74
C ASP A 669 7.17 4.59 20.26
N GLN A 670 7.05 3.33 20.64
CA GLN A 670 5.92 2.45 20.32
C GLN A 670 5.07 2.11 21.55
N GLU A 671 5.17 2.88 22.65
CA GLU A 671 4.39 2.61 23.86
C GLU A 671 2.88 2.51 23.58
N GLY A 672 2.21 1.52 24.17
CA GLY A 672 0.77 1.35 24.01
C GLY A 672 0.34 0.84 22.64
N THR A 673 1.26 0.28 21.86
CA THR A 673 0.97 -0.43 20.59
C THR A 673 1.37 -1.88 20.69
N ILE A 674 0.82 -2.73 19.83
CA ILE A 674 1.18 -4.15 19.78
C ILE A 674 2.66 -4.33 19.43
N LEU A 675 3.22 -3.49 18.56
CA LEU A 675 4.65 -3.51 18.23
C LEU A 675 5.52 -3.20 19.47
N GLY A 676 5.13 -2.21 20.28
CA GLY A 676 5.84 -1.87 21.51
C GLY A 676 5.77 -2.98 22.56
N GLU A 677 4.58 -3.54 22.77
CA GLU A 677 4.38 -4.66 23.69
C GLU A 677 5.12 -5.92 23.24
N TYR A 678 5.16 -6.21 21.93
CA TYR A 678 5.96 -7.32 21.40
C TYR A 678 7.47 -7.11 21.62
N ARG A 679 7.96 -5.88 21.42
CA ARG A 679 9.37 -5.54 21.71
C ARG A 679 9.70 -5.72 23.19
N ALA A 680 8.79 -5.33 24.09
CA ALA A 680 8.93 -5.57 25.53
C ALA A 680 8.94 -7.07 25.87
N PHE A 681 8.04 -7.84 25.26
CA PHE A 681 8.02 -9.31 25.37
C PHE A 681 9.33 -9.93 24.88
N ARG A 682 9.84 -9.53 23.70
CA ARG A 682 11.12 -10.04 23.15
C ARG A 682 12.32 -9.72 24.03
N ALA A 683 12.29 -8.60 24.76
CA ALA A 683 13.37 -8.20 25.66
C ALA A 683 13.39 -9.00 26.96
N ASP A 684 12.22 -9.36 27.50
CA ASP A 684 12.09 -10.18 28.72
C ASP A 684 10.84 -11.08 28.66
N PRO A 685 10.91 -12.20 27.91
CA PRO A 685 9.76 -13.08 27.71
C PRO A 685 9.23 -13.68 29.02
N GLU A 686 10.14 -13.97 29.96
CA GLU A 686 9.80 -14.67 31.20
C GLU A 686 8.99 -13.82 32.15
N ASN A 687 9.26 -12.51 32.24
CA ASN A 687 8.54 -11.61 33.15
C ASN A 687 7.40 -10.83 32.48
N TYR A 688 7.17 -11.00 31.17
CA TYR A 688 6.10 -10.31 30.47
C TYR A 688 4.71 -10.90 30.77
N ALA A 689 3.81 -10.07 31.34
CA ALA A 689 2.47 -10.49 31.77
C ALA A 689 1.33 -10.12 30.79
N GLY A 690 1.61 -9.32 29.75
CA GLY A 690 0.58 -8.79 28.84
C GLY A 690 -0.12 -7.52 29.33
N ARG A 691 -1.04 -7.01 28.50
CA ARG A 691 -1.89 -5.84 28.78
C ARG A 691 -3.33 -6.08 28.31
N LYS A 692 -4.26 -5.26 28.80
CA LYS A 692 -5.65 -5.20 28.31
C LYS A 692 -5.85 -4.19 27.18
N SER A 693 -4.92 -3.25 27.02
CA SER A 693 -4.94 -2.23 25.97
C SER A 693 -3.50 -1.86 25.59
N PRO A 694 -2.99 -2.29 24.42
CA PRO A 694 -3.64 -3.22 23.49
C PRO A 694 -3.84 -4.60 24.15
N ASP A 695 -4.85 -5.35 23.70
CA ASP A 695 -5.19 -6.64 24.31
C ASP A 695 -4.18 -7.70 23.89
N CYS A 696 -3.28 -8.05 24.81
CA CYS A 696 -2.18 -8.98 24.56
C CYS A 696 -1.77 -9.78 25.79
N MET A 697 -1.18 -10.95 25.59
CA MET A 697 -0.70 -11.84 26.64
C MET A 697 0.53 -12.64 26.18
N ALA A 698 1.23 -13.24 27.13
CA ALA A 698 2.16 -14.32 26.88
C ALA A 698 1.66 -15.60 27.53
N ILE A 699 1.85 -16.74 26.85
CA ILE A 699 1.43 -18.06 27.31
C ILE A 699 2.54 -19.08 26.97
N SER A 700 2.79 -20.06 27.83
CA SER A 700 3.75 -21.13 27.51
C SER A 700 3.27 -21.91 26.28
N ALA A 701 4.19 -22.31 25.40
CA ALA A 701 3.84 -23.08 24.21
C ALA A 701 3.14 -24.42 24.54
N GLY A 702 3.54 -25.10 25.62
CA GLY A 702 2.90 -26.34 26.06
C GLY A 702 1.50 -26.11 26.66
N GLU A 703 1.29 -25.00 27.37
CA GLU A 703 -0.04 -24.59 27.84
C GLU A 703 -0.95 -24.22 26.66
N LEU A 704 -0.44 -23.44 25.70
CA LEU A 704 -1.14 -23.07 24.47
C LEU A 704 -1.61 -24.31 23.69
N TRP A 705 -0.73 -25.31 23.56
CA TRP A 705 -1.04 -26.56 22.89
C TRP A 705 -2.16 -27.34 23.58
N ARG A 706 -2.12 -27.44 24.92
CA ARG A 706 -3.10 -28.21 25.72
C ARG A 706 -4.41 -27.48 26.00
N ALA A 707 -4.46 -26.16 25.82
CA ALA A 707 -5.61 -25.33 26.16
C ALA A 707 -6.90 -25.66 25.35
N HIS A 708 -6.78 -26.44 24.28
CA HIS A 708 -7.93 -26.97 23.53
C HIS A 708 -7.59 -28.30 22.84
N PRO A 709 -8.51 -29.27 22.72
CA PRO A 709 -8.26 -30.55 22.05
C PRO A 709 -7.85 -30.46 20.58
N SER A 710 -8.19 -29.35 19.91
CA SER A 710 -7.76 -29.08 18.54
C SER A 710 -6.42 -28.36 18.43
N HIS A 711 -5.77 -28.03 19.55
CA HIS A 711 -4.52 -27.24 19.61
C HIS A 711 -4.68 -25.85 18.98
N ARG A 712 -5.75 -25.14 19.34
CA ARG A 712 -6.08 -23.82 18.76
C ARG A 712 -5.06 -22.75 19.16
N LEU A 713 -4.70 -21.92 18.18
CA LEU A 713 -3.66 -20.91 18.33
C LEU A 713 -4.22 -19.47 18.21
N ASP A 714 -5.53 -19.30 18.00
CA ASP A 714 -6.12 -17.99 17.77
C ASP A 714 -6.13 -17.12 19.06
N PRO A 715 -5.57 -15.89 19.03
CA PRO A 715 -5.48 -15.02 20.21
C PRO A 715 -6.83 -14.77 20.90
N LYS A 716 -7.89 -14.66 20.12
CA LYS A 716 -9.26 -14.36 20.57
C LYS A 716 -9.77 -15.34 21.63
N TYR A 717 -9.45 -16.63 21.50
CA TYR A 717 -9.83 -17.65 22.48
C TYR A 717 -9.03 -17.52 23.77
N HIS A 718 -7.71 -17.41 23.66
CA HIS A 718 -6.80 -17.40 24.81
C HIS A 718 -6.92 -16.10 25.63
N LEU A 719 -7.06 -14.95 24.97
CA LEU A 719 -7.31 -13.67 25.63
C LEU A 719 -8.62 -13.68 26.41
N PHE A 720 -9.67 -14.32 25.87
CA PHE A 720 -10.94 -14.52 26.59
C PHE A 720 -10.77 -15.47 27.79
N LYS A 721 -10.08 -16.60 27.62
CA LYS A 721 -9.84 -17.58 28.70
C LYS A 721 -9.09 -16.97 29.89
N ARG A 722 -8.14 -16.08 29.65
CA ARG A 722 -7.46 -15.29 30.69
C ARG A 722 -8.43 -14.43 31.50
N GLU A 723 -9.46 -13.86 30.86
CA GLU A 723 -10.46 -13.03 31.55
C GLU A 723 -11.53 -13.85 32.28
N GLU A 724 -11.94 -14.98 31.72
CA GLU A 724 -12.97 -15.87 32.26
C GLU A 724 -12.68 -16.35 33.69
N GLN A 725 -11.40 -16.42 34.07
CA GLN A 725 -10.97 -16.86 35.40
C GLN A 725 -11.34 -15.90 36.54
N ASN A 726 -11.81 -14.67 36.27
CA ASN A 726 -11.85 -13.59 37.27
C ASN A 726 -13.23 -13.14 37.78
N VAL A 727 -14.38 -13.69 37.33
CA VAL A 727 -15.70 -13.11 37.70
C VAL A 727 -16.79 -14.16 37.96
N VAL A 728 -16.97 -14.58 39.21
CA VAL A 728 -18.21 -15.23 39.69
C VAL A 728 -18.72 -14.42 40.89
N PRO A 729 -19.92 -13.82 40.83
CA PRO A 729 -20.48 -13.09 41.96
C PRO A 729 -20.70 -13.98 43.19
N ASP A 730 -20.62 -13.40 44.39
CA ASP A 730 -20.85 -14.13 45.64
C ASP A 730 -22.23 -14.80 45.65
N GLY A 731 -22.25 -16.08 46.03
CA GLY A 731 -23.47 -16.90 46.09
C GLY A 731 -23.97 -17.46 44.76
N TRP A 732 -23.29 -17.17 43.64
CA TRP A 732 -23.60 -17.79 42.35
C TRP A 732 -22.93 -19.15 42.23
N VAL A 733 -23.59 -20.07 41.54
CA VAL A 733 -23.00 -21.35 41.12
C VAL A 733 -22.45 -21.19 39.71
N LYS A 734 -21.30 -21.82 39.44
CA LYS A 734 -20.68 -21.87 38.11
C LYS A 734 -20.63 -23.32 37.65
N MET A 735 -21.19 -23.61 36.48
CA MET A 735 -21.25 -24.97 35.93
C MET A 735 -21.12 -24.96 34.40
N PRO A 736 -20.51 -25.99 33.79
CA PRO A 736 -20.52 -26.20 32.35
C PRO A 736 -21.94 -26.29 31.78
N ILE A 737 -22.16 -25.77 30.57
CA ILE A 737 -23.45 -25.85 29.88
C ILE A 737 -23.91 -27.30 29.72
N ARG A 738 -23.01 -28.24 29.44
CA ARG A 738 -23.30 -29.68 29.34
C ARG A 738 -23.95 -30.30 30.58
N ASP A 739 -23.73 -29.73 31.76
CA ASP A 739 -24.25 -30.27 33.01
C ASP A 739 -25.66 -29.76 33.32
N VAL A 740 -26.05 -28.65 32.70
CA VAL A 740 -27.32 -27.95 32.95
C VAL A 740 -28.27 -27.96 31.76
N LEU A 741 -27.75 -28.21 30.56
CA LEU A 741 -28.48 -28.36 29.30
C LEU A 741 -28.19 -29.70 28.64
N ARG A 742 -29.20 -30.28 27.99
CA ARG A 742 -29.06 -31.51 27.19
C ARG A 742 -29.52 -31.28 25.76
N ARG A 743 -28.66 -31.62 24.79
CA ARG A 743 -28.98 -31.46 23.38
C ARG A 743 -30.18 -32.33 22.98
N ARG A 744 -31.20 -31.72 22.35
CA ARG A 744 -32.36 -32.42 21.80
C ARG A 744 -32.09 -32.83 20.36
N MET A 745 -32.02 -34.14 20.10
CA MET A 745 -31.77 -34.73 18.78
C MET A 745 -33.00 -35.47 18.25
N VAL A 746 -34.18 -34.86 18.37
CA VAL A 746 -35.43 -35.43 17.85
C VAL A 746 -35.55 -35.07 16.37
N GLN A 747 -35.00 -35.92 15.50
CA GLN A 747 -35.17 -35.77 14.06
C GLN A 747 -36.64 -36.02 13.68
N VAL A 748 -37.15 -35.17 12.80
CA VAL A 748 -38.50 -35.28 12.23
C VAL A 748 -38.39 -35.34 10.72
N ASN A 749 -39.23 -36.16 10.11
CA ASN A 749 -39.34 -36.36 8.67
C ASN A 749 -40.75 -35.91 8.23
N PRO A 750 -40.96 -34.60 7.98
CA PRO A 750 -42.29 -34.06 7.65
C PRO A 750 -42.94 -34.69 6.42
N GLU A 751 -42.12 -35.17 5.48
CA GLU A 751 -42.54 -35.84 4.25
C GLU A 751 -43.34 -37.12 4.49
N THR A 752 -43.20 -37.74 5.68
CA THR A 752 -43.99 -38.92 6.06
C THR A 752 -45.47 -38.60 6.30
N ARG A 753 -45.83 -37.32 6.41
CA ARG A 753 -47.20 -36.82 6.63
C ARG A 753 -47.49 -35.66 5.67
N PRO A 754 -47.75 -35.95 4.39
CA PRO A 754 -47.74 -34.96 3.33
C PRO A 754 -48.75 -33.82 3.51
N ASP A 755 -49.89 -34.10 4.15
CA ASP A 755 -50.99 -33.15 4.35
C ASP A 755 -50.87 -32.31 5.65
N GLU A 756 -49.90 -32.62 6.52
CA GLU A 756 -49.74 -31.92 7.80
C GLU A 756 -49.02 -30.58 7.60
N ARG A 757 -49.62 -29.50 8.10
CA ARG A 757 -48.95 -28.18 8.15
C ARG A 757 -47.94 -28.18 9.27
N VAL A 758 -46.72 -27.72 8.96
CA VAL A 758 -45.64 -27.59 9.93
C VAL A 758 -45.25 -26.13 10.08
N VAL A 759 -44.88 -25.74 11.30
CA VAL A 759 -44.32 -24.42 11.56
C VAL A 759 -42.81 -24.54 11.50
N VAL A 760 -42.17 -23.86 10.56
CA VAL A 760 -40.71 -23.71 10.54
C VAL A 760 -40.36 -22.40 11.22
N MET A 761 -39.46 -22.40 12.20
CA MET A 761 -39.07 -21.16 12.90
C MET A 761 -37.68 -20.67 12.47
N THR A 762 -37.44 -19.38 12.68
CA THR A 762 -36.13 -18.73 12.55
C THR A 762 -35.88 -17.79 13.72
N LEU A 763 -34.61 -17.46 13.97
CA LEU A 763 -34.20 -16.60 15.09
C LEU A 763 -33.62 -15.28 14.57
N GLY A 764 -34.05 -14.17 15.17
CA GLY A 764 -33.44 -12.86 14.99
C GLY A 764 -32.26 -12.62 15.94
N GLN A 765 -31.41 -11.63 15.62
CA GLN A 765 -30.30 -11.19 16.48
C GLN A 765 -30.78 -10.63 17.84
N THR A 766 -32.02 -10.14 17.87
CA THR A 766 -32.71 -9.70 19.09
C THR A 766 -33.26 -10.85 19.94
N GLY A 767 -33.05 -12.11 19.53
CA GLY A 767 -33.52 -13.28 20.25
C GLY A 767 -35.03 -13.44 20.17
N GLU A 768 -35.62 -12.91 19.09
CA GLU A 768 -37.02 -13.08 18.74
C GLU A 768 -37.15 -14.29 17.83
N ILE A 769 -38.14 -15.13 18.11
CA ILE A 769 -38.49 -16.29 17.28
C ILE A 769 -39.67 -15.88 16.40
N ARG A 770 -39.54 -16.14 15.10
CA ARG A 770 -40.58 -15.84 14.10
C ARG A 770 -40.84 -17.08 13.24
N PRO A 771 -42.07 -17.26 12.73
CA PRO A 771 -42.31 -18.26 11.70
C PRO A 771 -41.53 -17.85 10.44
N ARG A 772 -40.92 -18.82 9.77
CA ARG A 772 -40.26 -18.61 8.49
C ARG A 772 -41.33 -18.50 7.40
N GLU A 773 -41.23 -17.49 6.56
CA GLU A 773 -42.20 -17.28 5.48
C GLU A 773 -42.07 -18.35 4.38
N ALA A 774 -43.19 -18.95 4.00
CA ALA A 774 -43.27 -19.83 2.83
C ALA A 774 -43.24 -19.00 1.54
N GLY A 775 -42.81 -19.59 0.42
CA GLY A 775 -42.78 -18.94 -0.89
C GLY A 775 -41.68 -17.88 -1.09
N LYS A 776 -40.90 -17.56 -0.05
CA LYS A 776 -39.82 -16.56 -0.11
C LYS A 776 -38.46 -17.21 -0.42
N GLY A 777 -37.82 -16.77 -1.51
CA GLY A 777 -36.52 -17.27 -1.94
C GLY A 777 -36.56 -18.74 -2.35
N ARG A 778 -35.75 -19.60 -1.71
CA ARG A 778 -35.73 -21.06 -1.95
C ARG A 778 -36.66 -21.85 -1.02
N ASN A 779 -37.52 -21.17 -0.25
CA ASN A 779 -38.47 -21.86 0.63
C ASN A 779 -39.60 -22.47 -0.20
N PRO A 780 -40.20 -23.60 0.24
CA PRO A 780 -41.34 -24.18 -0.45
C PRO A 780 -42.55 -23.22 -0.44
N PRO A 781 -43.46 -23.34 -1.41
CA PRO A 781 -44.64 -22.47 -1.52
C PRO A 781 -45.54 -22.54 -0.28
N GLU A 782 -45.62 -23.70 0.36
CA GLU A 782 -46.25 -23.87 1.68
C GLU A 782 -45.39 -24.78 2.56
N TRP A 783 -45.48 -24.60 3.88
CA TRP A 783 -44.91 -25.54 4.85
C TRP A 783 -45.86 -26.72 5.09
N LEU A 784 -46.10 -27.51 4.04
CA LEU A 784 -46.78 -28.81 4.13
C LEU A 784 -45.75 -29.93 4.01
N GLY A 785 -46.00 -31.05 4.68
CA GLY A 785 -45.11 -32.22 4.66
C GLY A 785 -44.66 -32.64 3.26
N MET A 786 -45.56 -32.59 2.25
CA MET A 786 -45.24 -32.99 0.88
C MET A 786 -44.09 -32.21 0.25
N TYR A 787 -43.88 -30.95 0.66
CA TYR A 787 -42.83 -30.10 0.08
C TYR A 787 -41.44 -30.33 0.69
N PHE A 788 -41.31 -31.24 1.67
CA PHE A 788 -40.04 -31.57 2.31
C PHE A 788 -39.28 -32.71 1.61
N GLU A 789 -39.94 -33.49 0.75
CA GLU A 789 -39.35 -34.67 0.09
C GLU A 789 -38.10 -34.34 -0.73
N ASP A 790 -38.09 -33.18 -1.41
CA ASP A 790 -36.98 -32.71 -2.24
C ASP A 790 -36.02 -31.75 -1.52
N ILE A 791 -36.19 -31.53 -0.20
CA ILE A 791 -35.33 -30.59 0.57
C ILE A 791 -34.15 -31.37 1.18
N PRO A 792 -32.89 -31.08 0.82
CA PRO A 792 -31.71 -31.84 1.27
C PRO A 792 -31.29 -31.53 2.73
N SER A 793 -32.22 -31.20 3.62
CA SER A 793 -31.96 -30.78 5.00
C SER A 793 -32.54 -31.76 6.02
N THR A 794 -31.82 -31.97 7.11
CA THR A 794 -32.33 -32.68 8.29
C THR A 794 -33.07 -31.71 9.21
N TRP A 795 -34.26 -32.09 9.66
CA TRP A 795 -35.14 -31.27 10.47
C TRP A 795 -35.28 -31.83 11.89
N PHE A 796 -35.38 -30.91 12.85
CA PHE A 796 -35.50 -31.22 14.27
C PHE A 796 -36.67 -30.44 14.86
N ALA A 797 -37.44 -31.08 15.75
CA ALA A 797 -38.53 -30.41 16.45
C ALA A 797 -38.06 -29.83 17.79
N ALA A 798 -38.38 -28.56 18.02
CA ALA A 798 -38.17 -27.91 19.30
C ALA A 798 -39.43 -27.98 20.16
N ARG A 799 -39.27 -27.91 21.48
CA ARG A 799 -40.35 -27.87 22.47
C ARG A 799 -40.35 -26.56 23.23
N ALA A 800 -41.51 -26.15 23.70
CA ALA A 800 -41.64 -25.00 24.57
C ALA A 800 -40.72 -25.15 25.81
N GLY A 801 -39.94 -24.12 26.11
CA GLY A 801 -38.93 -24.13 27.16
C GLY A 801 -37.52 -24.57 26.72
N ASP A 802 -37.35 -25.12 25.52
CA ASP A 802 -36.03 -25.42 24.98
C ASP A 802 -35.25 -24.13 24.67
N VAL A 803 -33.93 -24.18 24.79
CA VAL A 803 -33.01 -23.17 24.29
C VAL A 803 -32.64 -23.51 22.84
N VAL A 804 -32.79 -22.54 21.94
CA VAL A 804 -32.40 -22.65 20.54
C VAL A 804 -31.46 -21.50 20.17
N PHE A 805 -30.43 -21.77 19.37
CA PHE A 805 -29.52 -20.74 18.88
C PHE A 805 -29.06 -20.99 17.45
N SER A 806 -28.62 -19.94 16.75
CA SER A 806 -27.97 -20.07 15.44
C SER A 806 -26.49 -20.41 15.61
N SER A 807 -26.04 -21.52 15.03
CA SER A 807 -24.63 -21.93 15.09
C SER A 807 -23.69 -20.89 14.45
N ILE A 808 -24.21 -20.07 13.53
CA ILE A 808 -23.44 -19.07 12.76
C ILE A 808 -23.40 -17.73 13.47
N ASP A 809 -24.54 -17.29 14.02
CA ASP A 809 -24.72 -15.93 14.55
C ASP A 809 -24.89 -15.89 16.08
N LEU A 810 -24.58 -16.97 16.80
CA LEU A 810 -24.66 -17.01 18.27
C LEU A 810 -23.94 -15.83 18.94
N TRP A 811 -22.76 -15.45 18.43
CA TRP A 811 -21.98 -14.32 18.95
C TRP A 811 -22.67 -12.95 18.78
N LYS A 812 -23.65 -12.83 17.87
CA LYS A 812 -24.53 -11.65 17.71
C LYS A 812 -25.74 -11.70 18.65
N GLY A 813 -25.83 -12.71 19.51
CA GLY A 813 -26.96 -12.93 20.40
C GLY A 813 -28.11 -13.71 19.77
N CYS A 814 -27.93 -14.41 18.64
CA CYS A 814 -28.98 -15.25 18.04
C CYS A 814 -29.23 -16.52 18.87
N VAL A 815 -29.79 -16.35 20.07
CA VAL A 815 -30.19 -17.38 21.03
C VAL A 815 -31.50 -16.95 21.70
N ALA A 816 -32.41 -17.91 21.88
CA ALA A 816 -33.73 -17.68 22.45
C ALA A 816 -34.24 -18.94 23.18
N VAL A 817 -35.22 -18.77 24.04
CA VAL A 817 -36.03 -19.87 24.58
C VAL A 817 -37.30 -19.97 23.76
N VAL A 818 -37.66 -21.18 23.36
CA VAL A 818 -38.85 -21.48 22.57
C VAL A 818 -40.10 -21.20 23.40
N PRO A 819 -40.97 -20.25 23.01
CA PRO A 819 -42.18 -19.95 23.76
C PRO A 819 -43.30 -20.95 23.39
N PRO A 820 -44.39 -21.01 24.18
CA PRO A 820 -45.47 -21.99 23.98
C PRO A 820 -46.09 -22.01 22.58
N GLU A 821 -46.18 -20.86 21.91
CA GLU A 821 -46.73 -20.72 20.56
C GLU A 821 -45.89 -21.41 19.45
N PHE A 822 -44.64 -21.77 19.75
CA PHE A 822 -43.75 -22.50 18.84
C PHE A 822 -43.49 -23.95 19.29
N ASP A 823 -44.31 -24.52 20.18
CA ASP A 823 -44.16 -25.94 20.54
C ASP A 823 -44.31 -26.85 19.31
N GLY A 824 -43.32 -27.72 19.09
CA GLY A 824 -43.28 -28.62 17.94
C GLY A 824 -42.79 -27.98 16.64
N ALA A 825 -42.41 -26.70 16.64
CA ALA A 825 -41.89 -26.06 15.45
C ALA A 825 -40.51 -26.61 15.03
N LEU A 826 -40.26 -26.62 13.72
CA LEU A 826 -39.12 -27.25 13.08
C LEU A 826 -37.98 -26.27 12.83
N VAL A 827 -36.75 -26.77 13.00
CA VAL A 827 -35.52 -26.08 12.61
C VAL A 827 -34.56 -27.04 11.94
N THR A 828 -33.58 -26.49 11.20
CA THR A 828 -32.51 -27.28 10.59
C THR A 828 -31.37 -27.52 11.58
N LYS A 829 -30.41 -28.37 11.21
CA LYS A 829 -29.17 -28.62 11.99
C LYS A 829 -28.36 -27.37 12.35
N GLU A 830 -28.53 -26.26 11.63
CA GLU A 830 -27.83 -24.99 11.91
C GLU A 830 -28.38 -24.29 13.15
N PHE A 831 -29.54 -24.74 13.68
CA PHE A 831 -30.14 -24.26 14.91
C PHE A 831 -30.18 -25.36 15.99
N PRO A 832 -29.08 -25.61 16.72
CA PRO A 832 -29.05 -26.55 17.82
C PRO A 832 -30.12 -26.23 18.88
N ILE A 833 -30.75 -27.29 19.40
CA ILE A 833 -31.82 -27.23 20.40
C ILE A 833 -31.32 -27.92 21.67
N TYR A 834 -31.56 -27.31 22.82
CA TYR A 834 -31.18 -27.80 24.13
C TYR A 834 -32.35 -27.75 25.10
N GLU A 835 -32.59 -28.87 25.76
CA GLU A 835 -33.49 -28.98 26.90
C GLU A 835 -32.77 -28.52 28.17
N ILE A 836 -33.42 -27.71 29.01
CA ILE A 836 -32.89 -27.31 30.31
C ILE A 836 -33.12 -28.46 31.29
N THR A 837 -32.05 -29.06 31.80
CA THR A 837 -32.12 -30.21 32.72
C THR A 837 -31.92 -29.83 34.18
N ASP A 838 -31.35 -28.67 34.46
CA ASP A 838 -31.18 -28.16 35.83
C ASP A 838 -32.42 -27.40 36.28
N ASP A 839 -33.06 -27.89 37.35
CA ASP A 839 -34.27 -27.31 37.91
C ASP A 839 -34.01 -25.97 38.64
N ARG A 840 -32.76 -25.58 38.87
CA ARG A 840 -32.43 -24.26 39.44
C ARG A 840 -32.47 -23.15 38.40
N LEU A 841 -32.38 -23.45 37.11
CA LEU A 841 -32.33 -22.44 36.04
C LEU A 841 -33.73 -22.04 35.57
N ASP A 842 -33.99 -20.73 35.55
CA ASP A 842 -35.15 -20.17 34.87
C ASP A 842 -34.83 -19.95 33.36
N PRO A 843 -35.70 -20.39 32.43
CA PRO A 843 -35.45 -20.24 31.00
C PRO A 843 -35.32 -18.78 30.54
N VAL A 844 -36.13 -17.87 31.11
CA VAL A 844 -36.12 -16.45 30.72
C VAL A 844 -34.83 -15.77 31.20
N PHE A 845 -34.39 -16.10 32.41
CA PHE A 845 -33.09 -15.67 32.93
C PHE A 845 -31.95 -16.19 32.05
N LEU A 846 -31.94 -17.48 31.72
CA LEU A 846 -30.90 -18.08 30.88
C LEU A 846 -30.82 -17.40 29.51
N SER A 847 -31.96 -17.11 28.88
CA SER A 847 -31.98 -16.36 27.61
C SER A 847 -31.31 -14.99 27.75
N CYS A 848 -31.57 -14.26 28.84
CA CYS A 848 -30.94 -12.96 29.10
C CYS A 848 -29.44 -13.12 29.39
N LEU A 849 -29.05 -14.14 30.16
CA LEU A 849 -27.67 -14.44 30.52
C LEU A 849 -26.81 -14.69 29.28
N LEU A 850 -27.22 -15.63 28.43
CA LEU A 850 -26.51 -15.98 27.19
C LEU A 850 -26.43 -14.79 26.21
N ARG A 851 -27.35 -13.83 26.30
CA ARG A 851 -27.35 -12.61 25.48
C ARG A 851 -26.55 -11.45 26.09
N SER A 852 -26.03 -11.59 27.30
CA SER A 852 -25.25 -10.55 27.95
C SER A 852 -23.93 -10.28 27.23
N ARG A 853 -23.35 -9.10 27.44
CA ARG A 853 -22.07 -8.69 26.84
C ARG A 853 -20.95 -9.70 27.11
N TYR A 854 -20.93 -10.31 28.30
CA TYR A 854 -19.93 -11.31 28.66
C TYR A 854 -20.05 -12.57 27.78
N TYR A 855 -21.24 -13.16 27.72
CA TYR A 855 -21.45 -14.38 26.94
C TYR A 855 -21.38 -14.15 25.43
N GLN A 856 -21.74 -12.97 24.92
CA GLN A 856 -21.45 -12.62 23.52
C GLN A 856 -19.95 -12.60 23.21
N ARG A 857 -19.11 -12.11 24.14
CA ARG A 857 -17.64 -12.20 24.01
C ARG A 857 -17.16 -13.64 24.10
N ALA A 858 -17.73 -14.46 24.98
CA ALA A 858 -17.45 -15.88 25.09
C ALA A 858 -17.76 -16.63 23.78
N PHE A 859 -18.96 -16.41 23.24
CA PHE A 859 -19.40 -16.97 21.97
C PHE A 859 -18.57 -16.50 20.80
N ARG A 860 -18.18 -15.22 20.79
CA ARG A 860 -17.17 -14.74 19.85
C ARG A 860 -15.95 -15.64 20.01
N ALA A 861 -15.32 -15.72 21.18
CA ALA A 861 -14.09 -16.48 21.46
C ALA A 861 -14.11 -17.93 20.96
N ILE A 862 -15.20 -18.67 21.19
CA ILE A 862 -15.31 -20.08 20.78
C ILE A 862 -15.76 -20.27 19.32
N THR A 863 -16.26 -19.24 18.64
CA THR A 863 -16.62 -19.35 17.22
C THR A 863 -15.37 -19.58 16.37
N THR A 864 -15.40 -20.64 15.56
CA THR A 864 -14.36 -21.05 14.60
C THR A 864 -14.73 -20.65 13.17
N GLY A 865 -13.72 -20.59 12.28
CA GLY A 865 -13.88 -20.25 10.87
C GLY A 865 -13.87 -18.75 10.55
N HIS A 866 -14.12 -18.42 9.29
CA HIS A 866 -14.11 -17.05 8.77
C HIS A 866 -15.38 -16.76 7.93
N SER A 867 -15.78 -15.48 7.88
CA SER A 867 -16.88 -14.99 7.03
C SER A 867 -18.19 -15.77 7.23
N ASN A 868 -18.81 -16.21 6.13
CA ASN A 868 -20.04 -17.01 6.07
C ASN A 868 -19.86 -18.49 6.48
N ARG A 869 -18.64 -18.93 6.81
CA ARG A 869 -18.33 -20.27 7.31
C ARG A 869 -18.05 -20.30 8.81
N ARG A 870 -18.34 -19.21 9.51
CA ARG A 870 -18.22 -19.15 10.98
C ARG A 870 -19.24 -20.05 11.63
N ARG A 871 -18.78 -20.89 12.57
CA ARG A 871 -19.66 -21.75 13.34
C ARG A 871 -19.15 -21.93 14.77
N THR A 872 -20.09 -21.88 15.71
CA THR A 872 -19.87 -22.35 17.08
C THR A 872 -19.95 -23.87 17.07
N GLN A 873 -18.88 -24.54 17.49
CA GLN A 873 -18.88 -25.99 17.62
C GLN A 873 -19.69 -26.38 18.86
N VAL A 874 -20.44 -27.47 18.74
CA VAL A 874 -21.31 -27.97 19.82
C VAL A 874 -20.52 -28.26 21.09
N GLY A 875 -19.35 -28.91 20.96
CA GLY A 875 -18.47 -29.19 22.10
C GLY A 875 -18.02 -27.92 22.82
N ASP A 876 -17.49 -26.94 22.10
CA ASP A 876 -17.06 -25.67 22.70
C ASP A 876 -18.20 -24.89 23.38
N PHE A 877 -19.43 -24.98 22.86
CA PHE A 877 -20.61 -24.41 23.50
C PHE A 877 -20.96 -25.15 24.80
N GLU A 878 -20.95 -26.48 24.75
CA GLU A 878 -21.23 -27.36 25.89
C GLU A 878 -20.18 -27.24 27.01
N ASP A 879 -18.92 -26.94 26.66
CA ASP A 879 -17.81 -26.69 27.59
C ASP A 879 -17.80 -25.29 28.21
N LEU A 880 -18.58 -24.36 27.66
CA LEU A 880 -18.66 -23.03 28.23
C LEU A 880 -19.34 -23.08 29.59
N GLU A 881 -18.78 -22.37 30.56
CA GLU A 881 -19.35 -22.31 31.90
C GLU A 881 -20.35 -21.16 32.05
N ILE A 882 -21.53 -21.47 32.58
CA ILE A 882 -22.49 -20.46 32.99
C ILE A 882 -22.47 -20.23 34.50
N ALA A 883 -22.47 -18.96 34.91
CA ALA A 883 -22.62 -18.57 36.30
C ALA A 883 -24.03 -18.01 36.52
N PHE A 884 -24.73 -18.48 37.56
CA PHE A 884 -26.08 -18.05 37.89
C PHE A 884 -26.39 -18.19 39.38
N PRO A 885 -27.30 -17.39 39.95
CA PRO A 885 -27.77 -17.59 41.32
C PRO A 885 -28.64 -18.86 41.38
N PRO A 886 -28.46 -19.77 42.35
CA PRO A 886 -29.21 -21.02 42.41
C PRO A 886 -30.70 -20.84 42.74
N ASP A 887 -31.09 -19.67 43.24
CA ASP A 887 -32.48 -19.31 43.51
C ASP A 887 -33.14 -18.65 42.28
N ARG A 888 -34.28 -19.20 41.84
CA ARG A 888 -35.03 -18.68 40.69
C ARG A 888 -35.68 -17.32 40.99
N GLU A 889 -36.09 -17.04 42.22
CA GLU A 889 -36.65 -15.73 42.56
C GLU A 889 -35.59 -14.64 42.40
N ALA A 890 -34.38 -14.89 42.88
CA ALA A 890 -33.23 -14.01 42.67
C ALA A 890 -32.91 -13.83 41.16
N GLN A 891 -32.97 -14.89 40.36
CA GLN A 891 -32.81 -14.81 38.90
C GLN A 891 -33.84 -13.87 38.26
N LEU A 892 -35.12 -14.06 38.56
CA LEU A 892 -36.21 -13.23 38.01
C LEU A 892 -36.10 -11.77 38.48
N ALA A 893 -35.70 -11.53 39.73
CA ALA A 893 -35.46 -10.18 40.25
C ALA A 893 -34.36 -9.44 39.47
N LEU A 894 -33.28 -10.13 39.09
CA LEU A 894 -32.18 -9.54 38.29
C LEU A 894 -32.64 -9.09 36.90
N ILE A 895 -33.57 -9.82 36.28
CA ILE A 895 -34.04 -9.53 34.92
C ILE A 895 -35.38 -8.79 34.85
N ALA A 896 -36.04 -8.52 35.99
CA ALA A 896 -37.39 -7.96 36.04
C ALA A 896 -37.56 -6.70 35.17
N ARG A 897 -36.64 -5.74 35.28
CA ARG A 897 -36.66 -4.51 34.47
C ARG A 897 -36.45 -4.75 32.98
N LEU A 898 -35.64 -5.75 32.61
CA LEU A 898 -35.41 -6.12 31.21
C LEU A 898 -36.67 -6.75 30.61
N VAL A 899 -37.33 -7.63 31.37
CA VAL A 899 -38.60 -8.25 30.96
C VAL A 899 -39.71 -7.21 30.83
N GLU A 900 -39.84 -6.30 31.80
CA GLU A 900 -40.80 -5.19 31.76
C GLU A 900 -40.59 -4.31 30.53
N ALA A 901 -39.35 -3.90 30.25
CA ALA A 901 -39.02 -3.11 29.07
C ALA A 901 -39.34 -3.83 27.76
N ARG A 902 -39.08 -5.15 27.68
CA ARG A 902 -39.36 -5.96 26.49
C ARG A 902 -40.86 -6.13 26.26
N ASN A 903 -41.63 -6.32 27.32
CA ASN A 903 -43.09 -6.39 27.25
C ASN A 903 -43.67 -5.05 26.82
N GLY A 904 -43.17 -3.93 27.36
CA GLY A 904 -43.55 -2.58 26.93
C GLY A 904 -43.24 -2.32 25.45
N GLN A 905 -42.09 -2.77 24.97
CA GLN A 905 -41.72 -2.68 23.55
C GLN A 905 -42.69 -3.48 22.67
N ARG A 906 -43.03 -4.72 23.05
CA ARG A 906 -43.97 -5.57 22.30
C ARG A 906 -45.35 -4.92 22.23
N GLN A 907 -45.87 -4.45 23.36
CA GLN A 907 -47.15 -3.72 23.42
C GLN A 907 -47.14 -2.47 22.54
N ALA A 908 -46.04 -1.70 22.52
CA ALA A 908 -45.92 -0.52 21.68
C ALA A 908 -45.94 -0.87 20.18
N ILE A 909 -45.27 -1.95 19.78
CA ILE A 909 -45.27 -2.46 18.40
C ILE A 909 -46.68 -2.92 17.99
N ASP A 910 -47.34 -3.72 18.85
CA ASP A 910 -48.70 -4.22 18.59
C ASP A 910 -49.72 -3.07 18.50
N LEU A 911 -49.60 -2.08 19.39
CA LEU A 911 -50.42 -0.87 19.37
C LEU A 911 -50.19 -0.05 18.10
N MET A 912 -48.93 0.11 17.68
CA MET A 912 -48.59 0.84 16.46
C MET A 912 -49.11 0.11 15.21
N GLY A 913 -48.97 -1.22 15.14
CA GLY A 913 -49.53 -2.04 14.07
C GLY A 913 -51.05 -1.91 13.99
N SER A 914 -51.73 -2.02 15.14
CA SER A 914 -53.18 -1.86 15.23
C SER A 914 -53.64 -0.45 14.86
N ALA A 915 -52.92 0.58 15.29
CA ALA A 915 -53.21 1.98 14.97
C ALA A 915 -52.99 2.28 13.48
N MET A 916 -51.90 1.75 12.89
CA MET A 916 -51.63 1.87 11.46
C MET A 916 -52.70 1.16 10.63
N MET A 917 -53.11 -0.04 11.05
CA MET A 917 -54.19 -0.78 10.41
C MET A 917 -55.53 -0.03 10.49
N ALA A 918 -55.86 0.53 11.65
CA ALA A 918 -57.05 1.37 11.81
C ALA A 918 -56.99 2.63 10.94
N PHE A 919 -55.82 3.26 10.81
CA PHE A 919 -55.58 4.41 9.95
C PHE A 919 -55.74 4.04 8.45
N ASN A 920 -55.13 2.94 8.01
CA ASN A 920 -55.27 2.43 6.64
C ASN A 920 -56.73 2.12 6.31
N ASN A 921 -57.44 1.45 7.23
CA ASN A 921 -58.86 1.16 7.10
C ASN A 921 -59.73 2.42 7.03
N ALA A 922 -59.35 3.51 7.69
CA ALA A 922 -60.05 4.79 7.58
C ALA A 922 -59.82 5.46 6.20
N ILE A 923 -58.74 5.13 5.50
CA ILE A 923 -58.42 5.66 4.16
C ILE A 923 -59.20 4.90 3.08
N ASP A 924 -59.15 3.57 3.07
CA ASP A 924 -59.66 2.78 1.94
C ASP A 924 -60.78 1.77 2.29
N GLY A 925 -61.04 1.53 3.58
CA GLY A 925 -62.07 0.61 4.06
C GLY A 925 -61.81 -0.87 3.75
N ARG A 926 -60.58 -1.24 3.36
CA ARG A 926 -60.27 -2.57 2.82
C ARG A 926 -59.95 -3.64 3.87
N GLY A 927 -59.84 -3.28 5.15
CA GLY A 927 -59.58 -4.26 6.21
C GLY A 927 -58.15 -4.80 6.11
N ASP A 928 -57.99 -6.10 6.39
CA ASP A 928 -56.70 -6.80 6.42
C ASP A 928 -56.23 -7.21 5.00
N GLU A 929 -56.68 -6.52 3.96
CA GLU A 929 -56.34 -6.83 2.56
C GLU A 929 -54.84 -6.62 2.34
N ALA A 930 -54.08 -7.72 2.24
CA ALA A 930 -52.65 -7.67 2.00
C ALA A 930 -52.37 -7.08 0.61
N LEU A 931 -51.61 -5.98 0.55
CA LEU A 931 -51.04 -5.51 -0.70
C LEU A 931 -50.06 -6.57 -1.22
N PRO A 932 -50.02 -6.85 -2.54
CA PRO A 932 -48.93 -7.64 -3.10
C PRO A 932 -47.60 -6.93 -2.77
N GLU A 933 -46.70 -7.64 -2.09
CA GLU A 933 -45.36 -7.11 -1.77
C GLU A 933 -44.68 -6.68 -3.07
N ILE A 934 -44.39 -5.38 -3.20
CA ILE A 934 -43.37 -4.94 -4.15
C ILE A 934 -42.06 -5.42 -3.54
N ASN A 935 -41.42 -6.35 -4.24
CA ASN A 935 -40.17 -6.94 -3.83
C ASN A 935 -39.09 -5.84 -3.93
N ASP A 936 -38.85 -5.09 -2.85
CA ASP A 936 -37.78 -4.07 -2.74
C ASP A 936 -36.38 -4.74 -2.65
N GLY A 937 -36.11 -5.67 -3.57
CA GLY A 937 -34.94 -6.53 -3.57
C GLY A 937 -34.59 -7.14 -4.92
N GLU A 938 -35.26 -6.77 -6.01
CA GLU A 938 -34.65 -6.87 -7.33
C GLU A 938 -34.05 -5.51 -7.67
N GLU A 939 -32.72 -5.40 -7.52
CA GLU A 939 -31.95 -4.55 -8.42
C GLU A 939 -32.47 -4.84 -9.83
N ILE A 940 -33.17 -3.87 -10.40
CA ILE A 940 -33.44 -3.84 -11.83
C ILE A 940 -32.06 -3.89 -12.47
N ALA A 941 -31.67 -5.07 -12.94
CA ALA A 941 -30.68 -5.20 -13.99
C ALA A 941 -31.20 -4.35 -15.14
N LEU A 942 -30.61 -3.18 -15.30
CA LEU A 942 -30.72 -2.39 -16.53
C LEU A 942 -30.01 -3.20 -17.62
N GLU A 943 -30.74 -4.17 -18.18
CA GLU A 943 -30.47 -4.67 -19.51
C GLU A 943 -30.90 -3.62 -20.54
N GLU A 944 -29.92 -3.21 -21.35
CA GLU A 944 -30.03 -2.73 -22.73
C GLU A 944 -30.78 -1.42 -23.03
N ALA A 945 -30.00 -0.34 -23.15
CA ALA A 945 -30.09 0.63 -24.26
C ALA A 945 -28.72 1.27 -24.55
#